data_AF-A0A243RBN4-F1
#
_entry.id   AF-A0A243RBN4-F1
#
_cell.length_a   1.000
_cell.length_b   1.000
_cell.length_c   1.000
_cell.angle_alpha   90.00
_cell.angle_beta   90.00
_cell.angle_gamma   90.00
#
_symmetry.space_group_name_H-M   'P 1'
#
loop_
_entity.id
_entity.type
_entity.pdbx_description
1 polymer ?
#
loop_
_entity_poly.entity_id
_entity_poly.type
_entity_poly.pdbx_seq_one_letter_code
_entity_poly.pdbx_strand_id
1 'polypeptide(L)'
;MPRQVAHVATAIKRDFAGLISMDDYVKKDEGEKEQAFLSRGLAALFARDVTGCDSATAAACVVDGRNDYGIDAVAVLDGAPQIWLIQSKWSSKGTAGFGVGEALKLVNGLRRIDQRQYDRLNDRFAALADRVNAVLDDARARITLLVVVMGPGELSPEAVECFEDAKRDFNSLGAVLEYEIRNAADAWQIVRNELAEQVALEAKMTDWLHVQAPFEAYQGNMPAGDIAQWFEAHHGRLFEQNIRKSLGLTKVNNAIVTTLTENPSAFWYFNNGITVLCDTIEATPFSRSDPRGPVTLRLSNASVVNGAQTVAAAYEALKKNPDALLDAHVSVKVISIRDCPEGFGNDITTATNTQNSVERRDFVTLKPVQGQIRDDFLLQLQKTYVFRRGELDPPPDSGCSIVEAAFALACAHHDPRLAVRVKVEPDELWQEGSQGIYTRIFQKPPPAQQIWRAVLLHRVIREVLHEAAGERQGRAAGVAEHGGLLLAHLVFQHAGKNHFDDSDEEWEKFIAEVPGIAVDLLNRMTLYVDIEFTSTSFVRSTFMNEDRCRTLVKRVLDDLSSGAPLPAVPMDYLRTSSRKPRKPNTVSILVDVGRISEGTLLTFRTGGDPEELALRAWLAEDSRRGQATWVNERAKPLLWSADGRRYSASGLVTHMWRLAQWEKAPVSVQGPARWAVPGVGTLVDLADAVLKEQDTDETLESEGIV
;
A
#
# COMPACT_ATOMS: atom_id res chain seq x y z
N MET A 1 -0.44 -23.55 -12.74
CA MET A 1 0.24 -22.68 -13.72
C MET A 1 1.18 -21.75 -12.95
N PRO A 2 2.44 -21.58 -13.36
CA PRO A 2 3.27 -20.47 -12.86
C PRO A 2 2.57 -19.12 -13.10
N ARG A 3 2.72 -18.15 -12.20
CA ARG A 3 1.94 -16.89 -12.23
C ARG A 3 2.04 -16.12 -13.54
N GLN A 4 3.25 -15.95 -14.07
CA GLN A 4 3.48 -15.26 -15.35
C GLN A 4 2.71 -15.90 -16.52
N VAL A 5 2.65 -17.23 -16.54
CA VAL A 5 1.94 -18.00 -17.57
C VAL A 5 0.44 -17.74 -17.52
N ALA A 6 -0.15 -17.66 -16.31
CA ALA A 6 -1.57 -17.37 -16.16
C ALA A 6 -1.93 -15.94 -16.61
N HIS A 7 -1.06 -14.97 -16.35
CA HIS A 7 -1.29 -13.59 -16.79
C HIS A 7 -1.23 -13.43 -18.31
N VAL A 8 -0.20 -14.00 -18.94
CA VAL A 8 -0.08 -14.00 -20.41
C VAL A 8 -1.28 -14.70 -21.03
N ALA A 9 -1.75 -15.82 -20.45
CA ALA A 9 -2.94 -16.52 -20.92
C ALA A 9 -4.20 -15.65 -20.87
N THR A 10 -4.34 -14.88 -19.79
CA THR A 10 -5.49 -13.98 -19.61
C THR A 10 -5.47 -12.83 -20.63
N ALA A 11 -4.30 -12.25 -20.88
CA ALA A 11 -4.15 -11.20 -21.89
C ALA A 11 -4.43 -11.71 -23.30
N ILE A 12 -3.93 -12.89 -23.65
CA ILE A 12 -4.22 -13.55 -24.93
C ILE A 12 -5.73 -13.76 -25.10
N LYS A 13 -6.42 -14.26 -24.06
CA LYS A 13 -7.87 -14.44 -24.08
C LYS A 13 -8.63 -13.12 -24.22
N ARG A 14 -8.15 -12.05 -23.58
CA ARG A 14 -8.76 -10.71 -23.70
C ARG A 14 -8.62 -10.15 -25.11
N ASP A 15 -7.43 -10.26 -25.70
CA ASP A 15 -7.08 -9.53 -26.92
C ASP A 15 -7.42 -10.26 -28.21
N PHE A 16 -7.43 -11.59 -28.18
CA PHE A 16 -7.53 -12.41 -29.40
C PHE A 16 -8.72 -13.37 -29.42
N ALA A 17 -9.55 -13.40 -28.36
CA ALA A 17 -10.77 -14.20 -28.37
C ALA A 17 -11.71 -13.74 -29.50
N GLY A 18 -12.13 -14.68 -30.35
CA GLY A 18 -12.96 -14.40 -31.52
C GLY A 18 -12.24 -13.82 -32.73
N LEU A 19 -10.94 -13.50 -32.62
CA LEU A 19 -10.12 -13.02 -33.75
C LEU A 19 -9.26 -14.13 -34.36
N ILE A 20 -8.78 -15.06 -33.54
CA ILE A 20 -8.00 -16.21 -34.02
C ILE A 20 -8.92 -17.33 -34.47
N SER A 21 -8.74 -17.80 -35.70
CA SER A 21 -9.48 -18.94 -36.25
C SER A 21 -9.17 -20.23 -35.48
N MET A 22 -10.21 -20.95 -35.07
CA MET A 22 -10.14 -22.24 -34.37
C MET A 22 -10.90 -23.37 -35.10
N ASP A 23 -11.25 -23.16 -36.37
CA ASP A 23 -12.11 -24.05 -37.18
C ASP A 23 -11.57 -25.49 -37.31
N ASP A 24 -10.24 -25.65 -37.26
CA ASP A 24 -9.55 -26.93 -37.35
C ASP A 24 -9.54 -27.73 -36.03
N TYR A 25 -10.00 -27.13 -34.92
CA TYR A 25 -10.08 -27.74 -33.59
C TYR A 25 -11.51 -27.98 -33.08
N VAL A 26 -12.54 -27.75 -33.91
CA VAL A 26 -13.96 -27.87 -33.52
C VAL A 26 -14.31 -29.25 -32.93
N LYS A 27 -13.66 -30.33 -33.42
CA LYS A 27 -13.90 -31.72 -32.99
C LYS A 27 -13.00 -32.19 -31.84
N LYS A 28 -12.13 -31.34 -31.31
CA LYS A 28 -11.20 -31.68 -30.21
C LYS A 28 -11.82 -31.40 -28.83
N ASP A 29 -11.21 -31.92 -27.77
CA ASP A 29 -11.63 -31.60 -26.41
C ASP A 29 -11.29 -30.15 -26.03
N GLU A 30 -11.93 -29.63 -24.98
CA GLU A 30 -11.76 -28.25 -24.53
C GLU A 30 -10.32 -27.93 -24.07
N GLY A 31 -9.60 -28.91 -23.52
CA GLY A 31 -8.21 -28.72 -23.11
C GLY A 31 -7.27 -28.56 -24.30
N GLU A 32 -7.43 -29.40 -25.33
CA GLU A 32 -6.70 -29.28 -26.60
C GLU A 32 -7.02 -27.96 -27.33
N LYS A 33 -8.29 -27.56 -27.36
CA LYS A 33 -8.71 -26.26 -27.94
C LYS A 33 -8.06 -25.08 -27.22
N GLU A 34 -8.09 -25.08 -25.89
CA GLU A 34 -7.50 -24.02 -25.08
C GLU A 34 -5.98 -23.94 -25.29
N GLN A 35 -5.29 -25.08 -25.32
CA GLN A 35 -3.85 -25.11 -25.55
C GLN A 35 -3.46 -24.61 -26.95
N ALA A 36 -4.21 -25.00 -27.99
CA ALA A 36 -3.99 -24.52 -29.35
C ALA A 36 -4.27 -23.01 -29.48
N PHE A 37 -5.37 -22.53 -28.88
CA PHE A 37 -5.70 -21.10 -28.85
C PHE A 37 -4.60 -20.29 -28.17
N LEU A 38 -4.08 -20.76 -27.03
CA LEU A 38 -3.02 -20.06 -26.30
C LEU A 38 -1.69 -20.04 -27.07
N SER A 39 -1.37 -21.10 -27.83
CA SER A 39 -0.18 -21.09 -28.70
C SER A 39 -0.34 -20.09 -29.85
N ARG A 40 -1.47 -20.14 -30.58
CA ARG A 40 -1.77 -19.17 -31.65
C ARG A 40 -1.79 -17.74 -31.15
N GLY A 41 -2.40 -17.51 -29.99
CA GLY A 41 -2.46 -16.20 -29.36
C GLY A 41 -1.11 -15.69 -28.91
N LEU A 42 -0.20 -16.57 -28.51
CA LEU A 42 1.18 -16.21 -28.22
C LEU A 42 1.92 -15.76 -29.49
N ALA A 43 1.74 -16.47 -30.62
CA ALA A 43 2.29 -16.04 -31.91
C ALA A 43 1.74 -14.66 -32.33
N ALA A 44 0.43 -14.44 -32.19
CA ALA A 44 -0.21 -13.15 -32.49
C ALA A 44 0.30 -12.02 -31.58
N LEU A 45 0.49 -12.28 -30.28
CA LEU A 45 1.02 -11.30 -29.32
C LEU A 45 2.38 -10.76 -29.76
N PHE A 46 3.29 -11.66 -30.16
CA PHE A 46 4.62 -11.25 -30.64
C PHE A 46 4.60 -10.66 -32.04
N ALA A 47 3.69 -11.10 -32.92
CA ALA A 47 3.47 -10.44 -34.20
C ALA A 47 3.05 -8.97 -34.00
N ARG A 48 2.18 -8.72 -33.00
CA ARG A 48 1.76 -7.37 -32.61
C ARG A 48 2.92 -6.54 -32.08
N ASP A 49 3.70 -7.10 -31.16
CA ASP A 49 4.84 -6.41 -30.53
C ASP A 49 5.90 -5.97 -31.55
N VAL A 50 6.31 -6.85 -32.47
CA VAL A 50 7.38 -6.53 -33.43
C VAL A 50 6.94 -5.60 -34.57
N THR A 51 5.64 -5.51 -34.85
CA THR A 51 5.10 -4.65 -35.92
C THR A 51 4.42 -3.39 -35.43
N GLY A 52 4.02 -3.33 -34.14
CA GLY A 52 3.23 -2.25 -33.58
C GLY A 52 1.78 -2.17 -34.10
N CYS A 53 1.25 -3.23 -34.73
CA CYS A 53 -0.09 -3.24 -35.31
C CYS A 53 -1.20 -3.46 -34.25
N ASP A 54 -2.48 -3.44 -34.68
CA ASP A 54 -3.61 -3.76 -33.80
C ASP A 54 -3.84 -5.28 -33.64
N SER A 55 -4.67 -5.67 -32.67
CA SER A 55 -4.95 -7.09 -32.37
C SER A 55 -5.59 -7.85 -33.53
N ALA A 56 -6.41 -7.19 -34.36
CA ALA A 56 -7.07 -7.83 -35.49
C ALA A 56 -6.07 -8.14 -36.62
N THR A 57 -5.19 -7.20 -36.91
CA THR A 57 -4.09 -7.34 -37.88
C THR A 57 -3.11 -8.41 -37.41
N ALA A 58 -2.73 -8.39 -36.13
CA ALA A 58 -1.86 -9.40 -35.55
C ALA A 58 -2.48 -10.81 -35.58
N ALA A 59 -3.78 -10.95 -35.34
CA ALA A 59 -4.49 -12.22 -35.46
C ALA A 59 -4.52 -12.73 -36.91
N ALA A 60 -4.64 -11.83 -37.91
CA ALA A 60 -4.59 -12.19 -39.32
C ALA A 60 -3.20 -12.68 -39.79
N CYS A 61 -2.14 -12.39 -39.04
CA CYS A 61 -0.80 -12.91 -39.29
C CYS A 61 -0.65 -14.40 -38.90
N VAL A 62 -1.58 -14.98 -38.14
CA VAL A 62 -1.51 -16.37 -37.66
C VAL A 62 -1.87 -17.35 -38.79
N VAL A 63 -0.92 -18.20 -39.15
CA VAL A 63 -1.05 -19.23 -40.20
C VAL A 63 -0.98 -20.66 -39.68
N ASP A 64 -0.75 -20.85 -38.37
CA ASP A 64 -0.74 -22.15 -37.68
C ASP A 64 -1.93 -23.01 -38.09
N GLY A 65 -1.67 -24.27 -38.43
CA GLY A 65 -2.69 -25.19 -38.91
C GLY A 65 -2.12 -26.30 -39.79
N ARG A 66 -2.98 -27.08 -40.44
CA ARG A 66 -2.49 -28.12 -41.35
C ARG A 66 -1.64 -27.50 -42.47
N ASN A 67 -0.48 -28.09 -42.75
CA ASN A 67 0.47 -27.63 -43.78
C ASN A 67 1.07 -26.22 -43.54
N ASP A 68 1.26 -25.82 -42.28
CA ASP A 68 1.99 -24.59 -41.91
C ASP A 68 3.54 -24.73 -41.99
N TYR A 69 4.04 -25.96 -42.09
CA TYR A 69 5.46 -26.30 -42.07
C TYR A 69 6.23 -25.71 -40.87
N GLY A 70 5.57 -25.59 -39.71
CA GLY A 70 6.19 -25.10 -38.47
C GLY A 70 6.35 -23.58 -38.39
N ILE A 71 5.61 -22.82 -39.21
CA ILE A 71 5.45 -21.39 -39.08
C ILE A 71 4.07 -21.13 -38.52
N ASP A 72 3.97 -20.62 -37.30
CA ASP A 72 2.70 -20.40 -36.63
C ASP A 72 2.11 -19.03 -37.02
N ALA A 73 2.96 -18.04 -37.27
CA ALA A 73 2.56 -16.72 -37.76
C ALA A 73 3.62 -16.07 -38.66
N VAL A 74 3.19 -15.19 -39.56
CA VAL A 74 4.06 -14.40 -40.45
C VAL A 74 3.73 -12.93 -40.28
N ALA A 75 4.66 -12.17 -39.70
CA ALA A 75 4.50 -10.74 -39.50
C ALA A 75 5.35 -9.96 -40.52
N VAL A 76 4.78 -8.92 -41.10
CA VAL A 76 5.45 -8.05 -42.10
C VAL A 76 5.40 -6.62 -41.58
N LEU A 77 6.54 -5.93 -41.52
CA LEU A 77 6.59 -4.53 -41.10
C LEU A 77 6.15 -3.62 -42.24
N ASP A 78 5.21 -2.71 -41.97
CA ASP A 78 4.80 -1.75 -42.97
C ASP A 78 5.88 -0.66 -43.14
N GLY A 79 6.26 -0.37 -44.39
CA GLY A 79 7.23 0.67 -44.74
C GLY A 79 8.72 0.26 -44.65
N ALA A 80 9.02 -0.97 -44.23
CA ALA A 80 10.38 -1.52 -44.24
C ALA A 80 10.37 -2.96 -44.78
N PRO A 81 11.40 -3.39 -45.53
CA PRO A 81 11.47 -4.76 -46.06
C PRO A 81 11.91 -5.74 -44.96
N GLN A 82 11.07 -5.92 -43.93
CA GLN A 82 11.34 -6.81 -42.80
C GLN A 82 10.16 -7.76 -42.56
N ILE A 83 10.47 -9.05 -42.42
CA ILE A 83 9.52 -10.10 -42.08
C ILE A 83 9.99 -10.93 -40.88
N TRP A 84 9.03 -11.38 -40.07
CA TRP A 84 9.25 -12.36 -39.01
C TRP A 84 8.46 -13.64 -39.32
N LEU A 85 9.16 -14.76 -39.30
CA LEU A 85 8.55 -16.10 -39.32
C LEU A 85 8.53 -16.60 -37.88
N ILE A 86 7.35 -16.67 -37.28
CA ILE A 86 7.17 -16.89 -35.85
C ILE A 86 6.78 -18.35 -35.63
N GLN A 87 7.51 -19.04 -34.76
CA GLN A 87 7.13 -20.33 -34.20
C GLN A 87 6.87 -20.15 -32.71
N SER A 88 5.71 -20.58 -32.24
CA SER A 88 5.27 -20.41 -30.86
C SER A 88 5.03 -21.75 -30.15
N LYS A 89 5.32 -21.82 -28.85
CA LYS A 89 5.00 -23.01 -28.07
C LYS A 89 4.50 -22.68 -26.68
N TRP A 90 3.23 -23.02 -26.43
CA TRP A 90 2.60 -22.84 -25.14
C TRP A 90 2.84 -24.02 -24.17
N SER A 91 3.13 -23.71 -22.91
CA SER A 91 3.08 -24.67 -21.79
C SER A 91 2.44 -24.03 -20.57
N SER A 92 1.33 -24.61 -20.10
CA SER A 92 0.68 -24.23 -18.84
C SER A 92 1.55 -24.50 -17.60
N LYS A 93 2.71 -25.16 -17.74
CA LYS A 93 3.67 -25.32 -16.65
C LYS A 93 4.83 -24.33 -16.74
N GLY A 94 4.89 -23.49 -17.79
CA GLY A 94 6.01 -22.57 -18.02
C GLY A 94 7.32 -23.29 -18.32
N THR A 95 7.24 -24.48 -18.92
CA THR A 95 8.38 -25.36 -19.20
C THR A 95 8.45 -25.71 -20.69
N ALA A 96 7.90 -24.87 -21.58
CA ALA A 96 8.01 -25.11 -23.01
C ALA A 96 9.49 -25.01 -23.40
N GLY A 97 10.02 -26.07 -24.03
CA GLY A 97 11.34 -26.08 -24.64
C GLY A 97 11.23 -26.19 -26.16
N PHE A 98 12.30 -25.82 -26.87
CA PHE A 98 12.37 -25.86 -28.32
C PHE A 98 13.55 -26.73 -28.77
N GLY A 99 13.25 -27.77 -29.54
CA GLY A 99 14.21 -28.78 -29.98
C GLY A 99 14.44 -28.80 -31.49
N VAL A 100 15.40 -29.62 -31.92
CA VAL A 100 15.81 -29.74 -33.33
C VAL A 100 14.67 -30.07 -34.30
N GLY A 101 13.67 -30.85 -33.87
CA GLY A 101 12.52 -31.20 -34.72
C GLY A 101 11.65 -30.00 -35.09
N GLU A 102 11.56 -29.00 -34.21
CA GLU A 102 10.83 -27.74 -34.45
C GLU A 102 11.69 -26.80 -35.29
N ALA A 103 12.99 -26.71 -34.99
CA ALA A 103 13.97 -25.95 -35.78
C ALA A 103 13.98 -26.37 -37.26
N LEU A 104 14.08 -27.68 -37.52
CA LEU A 104 14.10 -28.24 -38.87
C LEU A 104 12.81 -27.94 -39.65
N LYS A 105 11.65 -27.96 -38.97
CA LYS A 105 10.38 -27.59 -39.59
C LYS A 105 10.39 -26.12 -39.97
N LEU A 106 10.70 -25.23 -39.03
CA LEU A 106 10.73 -23.78 -39.28
C LEU A 106 11.70 -23.41 -40.41
N VAL A 107 12.92 -23.98 -40.43
CA VAL A 107 13.89 -23.77 -41.52
C VAL A 107 13.40 -24.32 -42.86
N ASN A 108 12.71 -25.46 -42.86
CA ASN A 108 12.08 -25.99 -44.08
C ASN A 108 10.94 -25.07 -44.56
N GLY A 109 10.14 -24.53 -43.65
CA GLY A 109 9.13 -23.50 -43.95
C GLY A 109 9.75 -22.26 -44.59
N LEU A 110 10.84 -21.73 -44.01
CA LEU A 110 11.62 -20.63 -44.57
C LEU A 110 12.08 -20.92 -46.00
N ARG A 111 12.71 -22.07 -46.24
CA ARG A 111 13.20 -22.47 -47.58
C ARG A 111 12.08 -22.54 -48.61
N ARG A 112 10.88 -22.97 -48.22
CA ARG A 112 9.70 -22.98 -49.11
C ARG A 112 9.24 -21.58 -49.46
N ILE A 113 9.21 -20.70 -48.46
CA ILE A 113 8.81 -19.29 -48.65
C ILE A 113 9.81 -18.59 -49.58
N ASP A 114 11.10 -18.78 -49.34
CA ASP A 114 12.18 -18.27 -50.17
C ASP A 114 12.03 -18.75 -51.63
N GLN A 115 11.77 -20.04 -51.84
CA GLN A 115 11.56 -20.64 -53.16
C GLN A 115 10.18 -20.37 -53.78
N ARG A 116 9.33 -19.54 -53.16
CA ARG A 116 7.95 -19.23 -53.60
C ARG A 116 7.06 -20.46 -53.77
N GLN A 117 7.33 -21.54 -53.03
CA GLN A 117 6.55 -22.80 -53.07
C GLN A 117 5.30 -22.71 -52.19
N TYR A 118 4.38 -21.82 -52.56
CA TYR A 118 3.16 -21.55 -51.79
C TYR A 118 2.03 -22.56 -52.04
N ASP A 119 2.13 -23.35 -53.11
CA ASP A 119 1.17 -24.40 -53.50
C ASP A 119 0.92 -25.46 -52.42
N ARG A 120 1.85 -25.57 -51.47
CA ARG A 120 1.77 -26.54 -50.36
C ARG A 120 1.42 -25.91 -49.03
N LEU A 121 1.48 -24.59 -48.90
CA LEU A 121 1.08 -23.88 -47.68
C LEU A 121 -0.44 -23.78 -47.61
N ASN A 122 -0.98 -23.54 -46.41
CA ASN A 122 -2.41 -23.46 -46.22
C ASN A 122 -3.02 -22.13 -46.69
N ASP A 123 -4.36 -22.09 -46.77
CA ASP A 123 -5.10 -20.92 -47.24
C ASP A 123 -4.88 -19.67 -46.38
N ARG A 124 -4.49 -19.83 -45.10
CA ARG A 124 -4.17 -18.72 -44.19
C ARG A 124 -2.91 -17.99 -44.65
N PHE A 125 -1.89 -18.73 -45.09
CA PHE A 125 -0.69 -18.14 -45.68
C PHE A 125 -0.95 -17.46 -47.02
N ALA A 126 -1.86 -18.00 -47.84
CA ALA A 126 -2.17 -17.44 -49.16
C ALA A 126 -2.59 -15.96 -49.10
N ALA A 127 -3.28 -15.56 -48.02
CA ALA A 127 -3.66 -14.16 -47.78
C ALA A 127 -2.48 -13.22 -47.52
N LEU A 128 -1.31 -13.75 -47.12
CA LEU A 128 -0.09 -12.99 -46.82
C LEU A 128 0.95 -13.05 -47.95
N ALA A 129 0.76 -13.94 -48.93
CA ALA A 129 1.76 -14.25 -49.97
C ALA A 129 2.22 -13.01 -50.74
N ASP A 130 1.31 -12.12 -51.15
CA ASP A 130 1.66 -10.90 -51.89
C ASP A 130 2.52 -9.94 -51.07
N ARG A 131 2.22 -9.80 -49.77
CA ARG A 131 3.00 -8.96 -48.84
C ARG A 131 4.40 -9.56 -48.60
N VAL A 132 4.47 -10.88 -48.45
CA VAL A 132 5.74 -11.60 -48.26
C VAL A 132 6.61 -11.49 -49.51
N ASN A 133 6.05 -11.69 -50.71
CA ASN A 133 6.73 -11.51 -51.98
C ASN A 133 7.34 -10.11 -52.10
N ALA A 134 6.54 -9.08 -51.80
CA ALA A 134 7.00 -7.69 -51.88
C ALA A 134 8.23 -7.42 -51.01
N VAL A 135 8.33 -8.04 -49.83
CA VAL A 135 9.54 -7.92 -48.99
C VAL A 135 10.70 -8.72 -49.56
N LEU A 136 10.47 -9.98 -49.95
CA LEU A 136 11.53 -10.86 -50.44
C LEU A 136 12.13 -10.41 -51.78
N ASP A 137 11.41 -9.58 -52.55
CA ASP A 137 11.90 -8.99 -53.80
C ASP A 137 12.75 -7.72 -53.56
N ASP A 138 12.74 -7.13 -52.34
CA ASP A 138 13.62 -6.00 -51.98
C ASP A 138 15.02 -6.51 -51.63
N ALA A 139 16.05 -5.91 -52.25
CA ALA A 139 17.45 -6.28 -52.00
C ALA A 139 17.92 -6.03 -50.55
N ARG A 140 17.15 -5.28 -49.76
CA ARG A 140 17.41 -5.00 -48.33
C ARG A 140 16.55 -5.86 -47.40
N ALA A 141 15.90 -6.90 -47.93
CA ALA A 141 15.06 -7.81 -47.17
C ALA A 141 15.78 -8.31 -45.91
N ARG A 142 15.09 -8.23 -44.78
CA ARG A 142 15.50 -8.83 -43.52
C ARG A 142 14.45 -9.85 -43.07
N ILE A 143 14.91 -11.05 -42.81
CA ILE A 143 14.10 -12.18 -42.37
C ILE A 143 14.56 -12.53 -40.96
N THR A 144 13.64 -12.54 -40.01
CA THR A 144 13.91 -12.97 -38.64
C THR A 144 13.10 -14.23 -38.33
N LEU A 145 13.79 -15.31 -37.95
CA LEU A 145 13.14 -16.48 -37.36
C LEU A 145 12.91 -16.20 -35.87
N LEU A 146 11.65 -15.99 -35.49
CA LEU A 146 11.29 -15.67 -34.11
C LEU A 146 10.76 -16.92 -33.41
N VAL A 147 11.56 -17.46 -32.50
CA VAL A 147 11.17 -18.59 -31.65
C VAL A 147 10.59 -18.06 -30.35
N VAL A 148 9.33 -18.38 -30.08
CA VAL A 148 8.60 -17.92 -28.89
C VAL A 148 8.19 -19.10 -28.04
N VAL A 149 8.71 -19.19 -26.82
CA VAL A 149 8.38 -20.29 -25.90
C VAL A 149 7.84 -19.76 -24.57
N MET A 150 6.72 -20.31 -24.11
CA MET A 150 6.29 -20.16 -22.72
C MET A 150 7.10 -21.08 -21.80
N GLY A 151 8.37 -20.77 -21.68
CA GLY A 151 9.37 -21.47 -20.89
C GLY A 151 10.64 -20.63 -20.74
N PRO A 152 11.76 -21.23 -20.33
CA PRO A 152 13.01 -20.51 -20.06
C PRO A 152 13.69 -19.89 -21.28
N GLY A 153 13.32 -20.29 -22.51
CA GLY A 153 13.94 -19.75 -23.73
C GLY A 153 15.25 -20.43 -24.14
N GLU A 154 15.50 -21.65 -23.66
CA GLU A 154 16.71 -22.40 -24.03
C GLU A 154 16.44 -23.27 -25.26
N LEU A 155 17.26 -23.08 -26.30
CA LEU A 155 17.30 -23.96 -27.48
C LEU A 155 18.20 -25.17 -27.20
N SER A 156 17.87 -26.33 -27.76
CA SER A 156 18.81 -27.46 -27.75
C SER A 156 20.05 -27.13 -28.62
N PRO A 157 21.24 -27.66 -28.30
CA PRO A 157 22.45 -27.42 -29.09
C PRO A 157 22.27 -27.72 -30.59
N GLU A 158 21.53 -28.78 -30.92
CA GLU A 158 21.23 -29.18 -32.29
C GLU A 158 20.25 -28.23 -32.98
N ALA A 159 19.35 -27.59 -32.23
CA ALA A 159 18.47 -26.55 -32.77
C ALA A 159 19.26 -25.27 -33.09
N VAL A 160 20.22 -24.89 -32.24
CA VAL A 160 21.14 -23.78 -32.50
C VAL A 160 21.96 -24.06 -33.75
N GLU A 161 22.56 -25.25 -33.86
CA GLU A 161 23.33 -25.66 -35.05
C GLU A 161 22.47 -25.58 -36.33
N CYS A 162 21.22 -26.05 -36.26
CA CYS A 162 20.28 -25.96 -37.39
C CYS A 162 20.01 -24.51 -37.84
N PHE A 163 19.87 -23.56 -36.91
CA PHE A 163 19.67 -22.15 -37.26
C PHE A 163 20.96 -21.47 -37.74
N GLU A 164 22.12 -21.80 -37.17
CA GLU A 164 23.40 -21.29 -37.63
C GLU A 164 23.75 -21.78 -39.05
N ASP A 165 23.41 -23.03 -39.38
CA ASP A 165 23.56 -23.55 -40.73
C ASP A 165 22.63 -22.84 -41.72
N ALA A 166 21.36 -22.62 -41.34
CA ALA A 166 20.44 -21.83 -42.15
C ALA A 166 20.94 -20.40 -42.34
N LYS A 167 21.46 -19.76 -41.28
CA LYS A 167 22.05 -18.42 -41.33
C LYS A 167 23.24 -18.38 -42.28
N ARG A 168 24.10 -19.40 -42.27
CA ARG A 168 25.25 -19.52 -43.19
C ARG A 168 24.79 -19.64 -44.65
N ASP A 169 23.76 -20.44 -44.92
CA ASP A 169 23.21 -20.63 -46.26
C ASP A 169 22.64 -19.31 -46.81
N PHE A 170 21.75 -18.67 -46.04
CA PHE A 170 21.01 -17.48 -46.46
C PHE A 170 21.85 -16.20 -46.45
N ASN A 171 22.88 -16.12 -45.62
CA ASN A 171 23.72 -14.91 -45.51
C ASN A 171 24.98 -14.92 -46.39
N SER A 172 25.08 -15.85 -47.34
CA SER A 172 26.24 -15.98 -48.22
C SER A 172 26.54 -14.73 -49.07
N LEU A 173 25.52 -13.92 -49.37
CA LEU A 173 25.63 -12.70 -50.20
C LEU A 173 25.21 -11.40 -49.48
N GLY A 174 24.93 -11.46 -48.18
CA GLY A 174 24.49 -10.31 -47.37
C GLY A 174 23.80 -10.75 -46.09
N ALA A 175 23.64 -9.85 -45.11
CA ALA A 175 22.96 -10.17 -43.85
C ALA A 175 21.43 -10.11 -44.02
N VAL A 176 20.83 -11.22 -44.46
CA VAL A 176 19.40 -11.36 -44.77
C VAL A 176 18.65 -12.05 -43.64
N LEU A 177 19.19 -13.14 -43.09
CA LEU A 177 18.58 -14.00 -42.08
C LEU A 177 19.20 -13.79 -40.70
N GLU A 178 18.34 -13.62 -39.70
CA GLU A 178 18.66 -13.67 -38.28
C GLU A 178 17.66 -14.58 -37.55
N TYR A 179 18.00 -15.00 -36.32
CA TYR A 179 17.04 -15.68 -35.44
C TYR A 179 17.06 -15.06 -34.05
N GLU A 180 15.89 -15.03 -33.42
CA GLU A 180 15.68 -14.49 -32.09
C GLU A 180 14.86 -15.46 -31.25
N ILE A 181 15.12 -15.46 -29.95
CA ILE A 181 14.42 -16.28 -28.99
C ILE A 181 13.72 -15.36 -28.00
N ARG A 182 12.43 -15.62 -27.77
CA ARG A 182 11.61 -14.94 -26.77
C ARG A 182 11.02 -15.96 -25.81
N ASN A 183 11.09 -15.63 -24.53
CA ASN A 183 10.72 -16.53 -23.44
C ASN A 183 9.48 -16.03 -22.68
N ALA A 184 9.11 -16.73 -21.60
CA ALA A 184 7.95 -16.36 -20.81
C ALA A 184 8.07 -14.99 -20.11
N ALA A 185 9.28 -14.53 -19.80
CA ALA A 185 9.51 -13.21 -19.20
C ALA A 185 9.28 -12.09 -20.22
N ASP A 186 9.70 -12.29 -21.47
CA ASP A 186 9.44 -11.34 -22.56
C ASP A 186 7.94 -11.20 -22.84
N ALA A 187 7.23 -12.34 -22.93
CA ALA A 187 5.77 -12.35 -23.10
C ALA A 187 5.05 -11.61 -21.96
N TRP A 188 5.52 -11.79 -20.73
CA TRP A 188 5.00 -11.07 -19.57
C TRP A 188 5.29 -9.57 -19.63
N GLN A 189 6.47 -9.17 -20.11
CA GLN A 189 6.85 -7.77 -20.24
C GLN A 189 5.97 -7.03 -21.24
N ILE A 190 5.65 -7.64 -22.39
CA ILE A 190 4.72 -7.09 -23.38
C ILE A 190 3.36 -6.81 -22.74
N VAL A 191 2.78 -7.83 -22.09
CA VAL A 191 1.48 -7.72 -21.42
C VAL A 191 1.50 -6.64 -20.33
N ARG A 192 2.60 -6.54 -19.57
CA ARG A 192 2.74 -5.53 -18.52
C ARG A 192 2.80 -4.11 -19.08
N ASN A 193 3.51 -3.91 -20.19
CA ASN A 193 3.66 -2.60 -20.80
C ASN A 193 2.32 -2.11 -21.40
N GLU A 194 1.52 -3.01 -21.96
CA GLU A 194 0.19 -2.68 -22.51
C GLU A 194 -0.88 -2.43 -21.44
N LEU A 195 -0.67 -2.95 -20.23
CA LEU A 195 -1.52 -2.65 -19.07
C LEU A 195 -1.24 -1.24 -18.49
N ALA A 196 -0.13 -0.59 -18.88
CA ALA A 196 0.15 0.79 -18.52
C ALA A 196 -0.50 1.74 -19.54
N GLU A 197 -1.62 2.38 -19.17
CA GLU A 197 -2.21 3.44 -20.00
C GLU A 197 -1.25 4.64 -20.09
N GLN A 198 -0.83 4.99 -21.30
CA GLN A 198 0.11 6.09 -21.54
C GLN A 198 -0.48 7.44 -21.12
N VAL A 199 0.22 8.15 -20.22
CA VAL A 199 -0.18 9.48 -19.75
C VAL A 199 0.37 10.55 -20.70
N ALA A 200 -0.51 11.31 -21.36
CA ALA A 200 -0.11 12.47 -22.16
C ALA A 200 -0.33 13.76 -21.38
N LEU A 201 0.67 14.64 -21.32
CA LEU A 201 0.60 15.92 -20.60
C LEU A 201 0.92 17.10 -21.50
N GLU A 202 0.35 18.25 -21.18
CA GLU A 202 0.72 19.55 -21.77
C GLU A 202 1.33 20.44 -20.66
N ALA A 203 2.55 20.92 -20.89
CA ALA A 203 3.30 21.77 -19.96
C ALA A 203 3.56 23.15 -20.55
N LYS A 204 2.92 24.19 -20.00
CA LYS A 204 3.10 25.58 -20.41
C LYS A 204 4.11 26.27 -19.50
N MET A 205 5.31 26.51 -20.02
CA MET A 205 6.43 27.05 -19.24
C MET A 205 6.76 28.49 -19.60
N THR A 206 7.08 29.29 -18.59
CA THR A 206 7.77 30.58 -18.71
C THR A 206 9.19 30.48 -18.15
N ASP A 207 10.05 31.45 -18.48
CA ASP A 207 11.42 31.54 -17.96
C ASP A 207 12.20 30.22 -18.07
N TRP A 208 12.07 29.57 -19.23
CA TRP A 208 12.55 28.21 -19.43
C TRP A 208 13.97 28.17 -19.99
N LEU A 209 14.64 27.07 -19.71
CA LEU A 209 15.92 26.66 -20.29
C LEU A 209 15.71 25.35 -21.06
N HIS A 210 16.42 25.20 -22.16
CA HIS A 210 16.42 23.98 -22.97
C HIS A 210 17.85 23.42 -23.05
N VAL A 211 17.97 22.15 -22.70
CA VAL A 211 19.18 21.35 -22.83
C VAL A 211 18.98 20.38 -23.98
N GLN A 212 19.80 20.51 -25.03
CA GLN A 212 19.74 19.61 -26.20
C GLN A 212 20.63 18.38 -26.03
N ALA A 213 21.72 18.47 -25.25
CA ALA A 213 22.72 17.42 -25.12
C ALA A 213 23.22 17.30 -23.67
N PRO A 214 23.55 16.09 -23.18
CA PRO A 214 23.53 14.80 -23.91
C PRO A 214 22.12 14.24 -24.19
N PHE A 215 21.09 14.68 -23.47
CA PHE A 215 19.70 14.27 -23.66
C PHE A 215 18.78 15.48 -23.61
N GLU A 216 17.68 15.43 -24.35
CA GLU A 216 16.73 16.55 -24.42
C GLU A 216 16.01 16.76 -23.08
N ALA A 217 16.09 17.98 -22.55
CA ALA A 217 15.40 18.37 -21.32
C ALA A 217 15.01 19.85 -21.30
N TYR A 218 13.91 20.16 -20.63
CA TYR A 218 13.43 21.52 -20.40
C TYR A 218 13.30 21.77 -18.91
N GLN A 219 13.60 23.00 -18.46
CA GLN A 219 13.29 23.42 -17.11
C GLN A 219 12.76 24.84 -17.11
N GLY A 220 11.60 25.08 -16.51
CA GLY A 220 10.97 26.41 -16.46
C GLY A 220 9.93 26.52 -15.36
N ASN A 221 9.27 27.67 -15.29
CA ASN A 221 8.23 27.95 -14.30
C ASN A 221 6.85 27.61 -14.88
N MET A 222 6.00 27.00 -14.05
CA MET A 222 4.60 26.72 -14.37
C MET A 222 3.67 27.23 -13.28
N PRO A 223 2.45 27.70 -13.63
CA PRO A 223 1.40 27.95 -12.65
C PRO A 223 1.03 26.67 -11.90
N ALA A 224 0.87 26.75 -10.58
CA ALA A 224 0.47 25.61 -9.75
C ALA A 224 -0.93 25.08 -10.13
N GLY A 225 -1.79 25.92 -10.71
CA GLY A 225 -3.09 25.52 -11.26
C GLY A 225 -2.98 24.49 -12.39
N ASP A 226 -2.04 24.68 -13.32
CA ASP A 226 -1.82 23.74 -14.43
C ASP A 226 -1.32 22.38 -13.91
N ILE A 227 -0.49 22.41 -12.86
CA ILE A 227 -0.03 21.19 -12.17
C ILE A 227 -1.17 20.47 -11.45
N ALA A 228 -2.09 21.21 -10.83
CA ALA A 228 -3.28 20.63 -10.21
C ALA A 228 -4.18 19.94 -11.26
N GLN A 229 -4.30 20.50 -12.47
CA GLN A 229 -5.05 19.89 -13.57
C GLN A 229 -4.43 18.57 -14.03
N TRP A 230 -3.09 18.44 -14.04
CA TRP A 230 -2.44 17.14 -14.33
C TRP A 230 -2.88 16.06 -13.35
N PHE A 231 -2.97 16.40 -12.06
CA PHE A 231 -3.45 15.47 -11.05
C PHE A 231 -4.92 15.15 -11.20
N GLU A 232 -5.76 16.12 -11.53
CA GLU A 232 -7.19 15.91 -11.75
C GLU A 232 -7.45 14.96 -12.93
N ALA A 233 -6.70 15.10 -14.02
CA ALA A 233 -6.87 14.27 -15.21
C ALA A 233 -6.31 12.84 -15.05
N HIS A 234 -5.17 12.70 -14.35
CA HIS A 234 -4.41 11.43 -14.35
C HIS A 234 -4.28 10.76 -12.97
N HIS A 235 -4.52 11.49 -11.87
CA HIS A 235 -4.44 11.02 -10.49
C HIS A 235 -3.18 10.18 -10.22
N GLY A 236 -3.33 9.00 -9.60
CA GLY A 236 -2.22 8.12 -9.24
C GLY A 236 -1.40 7.58 -10.41
N ARG A 237 -1.90 7.68 -11.65
CA ARG A 237 -1.19 7.25 -12.88
C ARG A 237 -0.01 8.16 -13.19
N LEU A 238 -0.13 9.45 -12.85
CA LEU A 238 0.91 10.45 -13.04
C LEU A 238 2.23 10.11 -12.32
N PHE A 239 2.22 9.18 -11.37
CA PHE A 239 3.37 8.83 -10.53
C PHE A 239 3.86 7.40 -10.72
N GLU A 240 3.48 6.69 -11.79
CA GLU A 240 3.81 5.25 -11.96
C GLU A 240 5.30 4.91 -11.86
N GLN A 241 6.16 5.77 -12.39
CA GLN A 241 7.61 5.60 -12.25
C GLN A 241 8.17 6.22 -10.96
N ASN A 242 7.33 6.84 -10.12
CA ASN A 242 7.74 7.38 -8.83
C ASN A 242 7.83 6.28 -7.77
N ILE A 243 9.00 6.11 -7.17
CA ILE A 243 9.22 5.15 -6.09
C ILE A 243 8.54 5.56 -4.76
N ARG A 244 8.11 6.83 -4.61
CA ARG A 244 7.43 7.38 -3.43
C ARG A 244 5.92 7.57 -3.63
N LYS A 245 5.19 6.59 -4.17
CA LYS A 245 3.72 6.67 -4.24
C LYS A 245 3.11 6.65 -2.83
N SER A 246 2.95 7.84 -2.25
CA SER A 246 2.11 8.17 -1.10
C SER A 246 1.27 9.37 -1.47
N LEU A 247 -0.02 9.16 -1.69
CA LEU A 247 -0.99 10.22 -1.97
C LEU A 247 -1.80 10.62 -0.72
N GLY A 248 -1.39 10.12 0.46
CA GLY A 248 -2.03 10.44 1.74
C GLY A 248 -1.54 11.74 2.37
N LEU A 249 -2.45 12.46 3.03
CA LEU A 249 -2.19 13.67 3.84
C LEU A 249 -1.17 13.40 4.96
N THR A 250 0.10 13.70 4.70
CA THR A 250 1.14 13.77 5.73
C THR A 250 1.22 15.18 6.33
N LYS A 251 1.87 15.35 7.49
CA LYS A 251 2.12 16.69 8.08
C LYS A 251 2.81 17.66 7.11
N VAL A 252 3.61 17.15 6.18
CA VAL A 252 4.28 17.91 5.11
C VAL A 252 3.26 18.45 4.10
N ASN A 253 2.27 17.65 3.70
CA ASN A 253 1.22 18.09 2.77
C ASN A 253 0.42 19.27 3.31
N ASN A 254 0.15 19.31 4.62
CA ASN A 254 -0.58 20.43 5.22
C ASN A 254 0.21 21.75 5.13
N ALA A 255 1.53 21.74 5.33
CA ALA A 255 2.35 22.94 5.20
C ALA A 255 2.40 23.46 3.75
N ILE A 256 2.46 22.55 2.77
CA ILE A 256 2.41 22.87 1.34
C ILE A 256 1.05 23.48 0.98
N VAL A 257 -0.05 22.87 1.43
CA VAL A 257 -1.43 23.39 1.22
C VAL A 257 -1.61 24.74 1.91
N THR A 258 -1.11 24.92 3.13
CA THR A 258 -1.13 26.21 3.84
C THR A 258 -0.37 27.27 3.05
N THR A 259 0.82 26.95 2.53
CA THR A 259 1.58 27.90 1.69
C THR A 259 0.80 28.28 0.44
N LEU A 260 0.22 27.30 -0.27
CA LEU A 260 -0.59 27.55 -1.47
C LEU A 260 -1.85 28.37 -1.19
N THR A 261 -2.43 28.29 0.00
CA THR A 261 -3.70 28.97 0.34
C THR A 261 -3.52 30.31 1.05
N GLU A 262 -2.49 30.44 1.90
CA GLU A 262 -2.24 31.64 2.71
C GLU A 262 -1.15 32.55 2.12
N ASN A 263 -0.18 32.01 1.36
CA ASN A 263 0.92 32.77 0.77
C ASN A 263 1.38 32.21 -0.60
N PRO A 264 0.50 32.21 -1.61
CA PRO A 264 0.77 31.59 -2.92
C PRO A 264 1.98 32.21 -3.65
N SER A 265 2.21 33.52 -3.51
CA SER A 265 3.37 34.20 -4.11
C SER A 265 4.72 33.70 -3.55
N ALA A 266 4.75 33.19 -2.32
CA ALA A 266 5.96 32.65 -1.73
C ALA A 266 6.22 31.18 -2.12
N PHE A 267 5.26 30.52 -2.79
CA PHE A 267 5.30 29.08 -3.05
C PHE A 267 6.54 28.63 -3.81
N TRP A 268 6.94 29.41 -4.83
CA TRP A 268 8.13 29.13 -5.63
C TRP A 268 9.40 29.06 -4.78
N TYR A 269 9.52 29.88 -3.74
CA TYR A 269 10.70 29.92 -2.86
C TYR A 269 10.76 28.77 -1.86
N PHE A 270 9.60 28.21 -1.48
CA PHE A 270 9.52 27.15 -0.47
C PHE A 270 9.41 25.75 -1.08
N ASN A 271 9.16 25.64 -2.39
CA ASN A 271 9.06 24.37 -3.08
C ASN A 271 10.35 24.00 -3.81
N ASN A 272 10.70 22.71 -3.80
CA ASN A 272 11.90 22.19 -4.47
C ASN A 272 11.71 21.97 -5.99
N GLY A 273 10.48 22.07 -6.50
CA GLY A 273 10.13 21.82 -7.89
C GLY A 273 9.56 20.43 -8.16
N ILE A 274 9.33 20.16 -9.44
CA ILE A 274 8.75 18.92 -9.97
C ILE A 274 9.64 18.39 -11.08
N THR A 275 9.92 17.08 -11.09
CA THR A 275 10.63 16.42 -12.19
C THR A 275 9.72 15.41 -12.89
N VAL A 276 9.63 15.53 -14.21
CA VAL A 276 8.82 14.69 -15.10
C VAL A 276 9.74 13.97 -16.09
N LEU A 277 9.56 12.67 -16.24
CA LEU A 277 10.14 11.88 -17.33
C LEU A 277 9.07 11.65 -18.38
N CYS A 278 9.45 11.63 -19.66
CA CYS A 278 8.54 11.33 -20.76
C CYS A 278 9.31 10.68 -21.92
N ASP A 279 8.61 9.96 -22.79
CA ASP A 279 9.23 9.34 -23.96
C ASP A 279 9.58 10.39 -25.00
N THR A 280 8.71 11.39 -25.22
CA THR A 280 8.97 12.49 -26.18
C THR A 280 8.54 13.85 -25.67
N ILE A 281 9.18 14.89 -26.21
CA ILE A 281 8.84 16.29 -26.01
C ILE A 281 8.57 16.92 -27.39
N GLU A 282 7.37 17.47 -27.59
CA GLU A 282 7.08 18.34 -28.73
C GLU A 282 6.91 19.78 -28.25
N ALA A 283 7.86 20.65 -28.57
CA ALA A 283 7.86 22.05 -28.12
C ALA A 283 7.20 22.98 -29.16
N THR A 284 6.19 23.75 -28.72
CA THR A 284 5.52 24.78 -29.50
C THR A 284 5.68 26.15 -28.82
N PRO A 285 6.51 27.06 -29.36
CA PRO A 285 6.63 28.41 -28.81
C PRO A 285 5.35 29.22 -29.07
N PHE A 286 4.95 30.05 -28.11
CA PHE A 286 3.75 30.88 -28.23
C PHE A 286 3.85 31.91 -29.37
N SER A 287 5.05 32.45 -29.62
CA SER A 287 5.35 33.27 -30.78
C SER A 287 6.69 32.90 -31.39
N ARG A 288 6.73 32.78 -32.72
CA ARG A 288 7.99 32.58 -33.46
C ARG A 288 8.88 33.83 -33.45
N SER A 289 8.32 35.00 -33.17
CA SER A 289 9.06 36.27 -33.12
C SER A 289 9.67 36.56 -31.74
N ASP A 290 9.31 35.79 -30.71
CA ASP A 290 9.89 35.88 -29.37
C ASP A 290 10.38 34.50 -28.90
N PRO A 291 11.65 34.15 -29.21
CA PRO A 291 12.22 32.86 -28.85
C PRO A 291 12.34 32.62 -27.34
N ARG A 292 12.18 33.66 -26.51
CA ARG A 292 12.23 33.56 -25.04
C ARG A 292 10.86 33.68 -24.37
N GLY A 293 9.80 33.82 -25.16
CA GLY A 293 8.43 33.82 -24.68
C GLY A 293 8.00 32.45 -24.14
N PRO A 294 6.75 32.32 -23.66
CA PRO A 294 6.23 31.06 -23.16
C PRO A 294 6.29 29.93 -24.19
N VAL A 295 6.56 28.71 -23.72
CA VAL A 295 6.58 27.49 -24.55
C VAL A 295 5.55 26.49 -24.05
N THR A 296 4.87 25.82 -24.96
CA THR A 296 4.00 24.68 -24.66
C THR A 296 4.70 23.40 -25.05
N LEU A 297 4.92 22.49 -24.12
CA LEU A 297 5.51 21.18 -24.34
C LEU A 297 4.40 20.12 -24.31
N ARG A 298 4.30 19.30 -25.35
CA ARG A 298 3.46 18.09 -25.33
C ARG A 298 4.32 16.88 -25.02
N LEU A 299 3.96 16.15 -23.98
CA LEU A 299 4.74 15.07 -23.40
C LEU A 299 4.01 13.75 -23.63
N SER A 300 4.69 12.76 -24.21
CA SER A 300 4.15 11.40 -24.34
C SER A 300 4.63 10.51 -23.19
N ASN A 301 3.74 9.65 -22.70
CA ASN A 301 4.03 8.69 -21.63
C ASN A 301 4.73 9.31 -20.40
N ALA A 302 4.19 10.43 -19.93
CA ALA A 302 4.82 11.25 -18.91
C ALA A 302 4.56 10.73 -17.49
N SER A 303 5.60 10.74 -16.65
CA SER A 303 5.53 10.36 -15.24
C SER A 303 6.32 11.33 -14.36
N VAL A 304 5.66 11.84 -13.32
CA VAL A 304 6.26 12.69 -12.27
C VAL A 304 7.09 11.82 -11.32
N VAL A 305 8.41 11.90 -11.42
CA VAL A 305 9.37 11.12 -10.61
C VAL A 305 9.85 11.86 -9.34
N ASN A 306 9.60 13.17 -9.25
CA ASN A 306 9.78 13.97 -8.03
C ASN A 306 8.72 15.08 -7.96
N GLY A 307 8.28 15.41 -6.74
CA GLY A 307 7.28 16.45 -6.51
C GLY A 307 5.83 15.94 -6.39
N ALA A 308 5.62 14.64 -6.20
CA ALA A 308 4.26 14.06 -6.09
C ALA A 308 3.39 14.70 -5.00
N GLN A 309 4.00 15.04 -3.85
CA GLN A 309 3.32 15.75 -2.76
C GLN A 309 2.95 17.19 -3.15
N THR A 310 3.81 17.89 -3.90
CA THR A 310 3.53 19.22 -4.45
C THR A 310 2.33 19.19 -5.37
N VAL A 311 2.29 18.21 -6.27
CA VAL A 311 1.20 18.01 -7.25
C VAL A 311 -0.12 17.70 -6.54
N ALA A 312 -0.11 16.77 -5.58
CA ALA A 312 -1.30 16.42 -4.81
C ALA A 312 -1.79 17.58 -3.91
N ALA A 313 -0.88 18.32 -3.29
CA ALA A 313 -1.21 19.49 -2.47
C ALA A 313 -1.79 20.65 -3.30
N ALA A 314 -1.30 20.85 -4.53
CA ALA A 314 -1.88 21.81 -5.47
C ALA A 314 -3.33 21.47 -5.77
N TYR A 315 -3.64 20.21 -6.06
CA TYR A 315 -5.01 19.76 -6.29
C TYR A 315 -5.93 19.93 -5.06
N GLU A 316 -5.44 19.62 -3.86
CA GLU A 316 -6.22 19.84 -2.63
C GLU A 316 -6.43 21.33 -2.33
N ALA A 317 -5.47 22.19 -2.63
CA ALA A 317 -5.63 23.64 -2.54
C ALA A 317 -6.67 24.15 -3.56
N LEU A 318 -6.64 23.65 -4.81
CA LEU A 318 -7.61 23.98 -5.85
C LEU A 318 -9.05 23.64 -5.40
N LYS A 319 -9.26 22.47 -4.77
CA LYS A 319 -10.57 22.07 -4.24
C LYS A 319 -11.08 22.97 -3.13
N LYS A 320 -10.18 23.49 -2.29
CA LYS A 320 -10.54 24.36 -1.15
C LYS A 320 -10.82 25.79 -1.60
N ASN A 321 -10.01 26.30 -2.52
CA ASN A 321 -10.17 27.63 -3.07
C ASN A 321 -9.58 27.66 -4.50
N PRO A 322 -10.44 27.67 -5.54
CA PRO A 322 -10.00 27.72 -6.94
C PRO A 322 -9.08 28.91 -7.25
N ASP A 323 -9.27 30.04 -6.56
CA ASP A 323 -8.51 31.27 -6.78
C ASP A 323 -7.15 31.26 -6.06
N ALA A 324 -6.90 30.32 -5.13
CA ALA A 324 -5.67 30.27 -4.34
C ALA A 324 -4.41 30.02 -5.17
N LEU A 325 -4.56 29.41 -6.35
CA LEU A 325 -3.42 29.01 -7.20
C LEU A 325 -3.04 30.03 -8.27
N LEU A 326 -3.79 31.12 -8.42
CA LEU A 326 -3.59 32.11 -9.48
C LEU A 326 -2.20 32.75 -9.44
N ASP A 327 -1.67 32.98 -8.23
CA ASP A 327 -0.37 33.63 -8.02
C ASP A 327 0.76 32.64 -7.69
N ALA A 328 0.48 31.33 -7.60
CA ALA A 328 1.44 30.31 -7.21
C ALA A 328 2.16 29.71 -8.42
N HIS A 329 3.49 29.72 -8.38
CA HIS A 329 4.34 29.16 -9.44
C HIS A 329 5.30 28.10 -8.89
N VAL A 330 5.66 27.12 -9.72
CA VAL A 330 6.60 26.04 -9.38
C VAL A 330 7.58 25.78 -10.52
N SER A 331 8.84 25.51 -10.17
CA SER A 331 9.86 25.08 -11.15
C SER A 331 9.59 23.64 -11.57
N VAL A 332 9.47 23.38 -12.87
CA VAL A 332 9.25 22.06 -13.46
C VAL A 332 10.41 21.71 -14.38
N LYS A 333 10.94 20.50 -14.24
CA LYS A 333 11.96 19.90 -15.09
C LYS A 333 11.38 18.71 -15.84
N VAL A 334 11.50 18.70 -17.15
CA VAL A 334 11.03 17.64 -18.05
C VAL A 334 12.23 17.04 -18.76
N ILE A 335 12.35 15.71 -18.79
CA ILE A 335 13.47 14.98 -19.40
C ILE A 335 12.92 13.91 -20.35
N SER A 336 13.40 13.94 -21.60
CA SER A 336 13.12 12.90 -22.59
C SER A 336 13.98 11.66 -22.35
N ILE A 337 13.37 10.48 -22.34
CA ILE A 337 14.09 9.20 -22.15
C ILE A 337 14.26 8.36 -23.42
N ARG A 338 13.72 8.80 -24.57
CA ARG A 338 13.78 8.05 -25.84
C ARG A 338 15.20 7.71 -26.29
N ASP A 339 16.11 8.68 -26.23
CA ASP A 339 17.49 8.53 -26.73
C ASP A 339 18.49 8.25 -25.59
N CYS A 340 17.99 7.85 -24.42
CA CYS A 340 18.80 7.55 -23.25
C CYS A 340 19.23 6.06 -23.21
N PRO A 341 20.37 5.72 -22.59
CA PRO A 341 20.73 4.34 -22.30
C PRO A 341 19.65 3.62 -21.47
N GLU A 342 19.54 2.31 -21.66
CA GLU A 342 18.64 1.47 -20.87
C GLU A 342 18.88 1.65 -19.36
N GLY A 343 17.81 1.84 -18.59
CA GLY A 343 17.88 2.04 -17.14
C GLY A 343 18.09 3.49 -16.68
N PHE A 344 18.43 4.43 -17.57
CA PHE A 344 18.72 5.82 -17.18
C PHE A 344 17.55 6.53 -16.47
N GLY A 345 16.31 6.27 -16.89
CA GLY A 345 15.12 6.80 -16.21
C GLY A 345 14.98 6.33 -14.75
N ASN A 346 15.38 5.09 -14.46
CA ASN A 346 15.41 4.56 -13.09
C ASN A 346 16.51 5.22 -12.26
N ASP A 347 17.65 5.52 -12.87
CA ASP A 347 18.75 6.23 -12.19
C ASP A 347 18.33 7.66 -11.83
N ILE A 348 17.69 8.39 -12.74
CA ILE A 348 17.14 9.73 -12.45
C ILE A 348 16.12 9.64 -11.31
N THR A 349 15.19 8.69 -11.39
CA THR A 349 14.18 8.48 -10.35
C THR A 349 14.83 8.21 -9.00
N THR A 350 15.85 7.35 -8.95
CA THR A 350 16.57 7.01 -7.73
C THR A 350 17.31 8.22 -7.18
N ALA A 351 18.09 8.91 -8.00
CA ALA A 351 18.87 10.09 -7.61
C ALA A 351 18.00 11.25 -7.09
N THR A 352 16.86 11.49 -7.73
CA THR A 352 15.94 12.57 -7.33
C THR A 352 15.18 12.23 -6.04
N ASN A 353 15.12 10.96 -5.65
CA ASN A 353 14.45 10.50 -4.44
C ASN A 353 15.41 10.23 -3.26
N THR A 354 16.72 10.12 -3.46
CA THR A 354 17.69 9.91 -2.36
C THR A 354 18.12 11.22 -1.67
N GLN A 355 17.75 12.39 -2.21
CA GLN A 355 18.12 13.71 -1.67
C GLN A 355 17.35 14.14 -0.39
N ASN A 356 16.34 13.40 0.08
CA ASN A 356 15.72 13.57 1.42
C ASN A 356 15.84 12.26 2.22
N SER A 357 16.14 12.32 3.52
CA SER A 357 16.58 11.18 4.35
C SER A 357 15.76 9.90 4.14
N VAL A 358 16.41 8.85 3.65
CA VAL A 358 15.78 7.55 3.39
C VAL A 358 15.75 6.73 4.67
N GLU A 359 14.57 6.29 5.11
CA GLU A 359 14.42 5.35 6.23
C GLU A 359 14.73 3.92 5.74
N ARG A 360 15.30 3.05 6.60
CA ARG A 360 15.66 1.67 6.22
C ARG A 360 14.50 0.88 5.60
N ARG A 361 13.28 1.17 6.05
CA ARG A 361 12.05 0.60 5.49
C ARG A 361 11.91 0.86 3.98
N ASP A 362 12.25 2.06 3.50
CA ASP A 362 12.02 2.43 2.10
C ASP A 362 12.87 1.57 1.15
N PHE A 363 14.09 1.21 1.58
CA PHE A 363 14.95 0.30 0.82
C PHE A 363 14.38 -1.12 0.70
N VAL A 364 13.68 -1.62 1.72
CA VAL A 364 13.09 -2.96 1.66
C VAL A 364 11.86 -3.01 0.75
N THR A 365 11.16 -1.89 0.56
CA THR A 365 10.00 -1.82 -0.36
C THR A 365 10.39 -1.95 -1.83
N LEU A 366 11.65 -1.64 -2.17
CA LEU A 366 12.18 -1.81 -3.53
C LEU A 366 12.51 -3.27 -3.85
N LYS A 367 12.46 -4.18 -2.87
CA LYS A 367 12.81 -5.58 -3.06
C LYS A 367 11.69 -6.29 -3.84
N PRO A 368 12.01 -7.05 -4.91
CA PRO A 368 11.01 -7.76 -5.72
C PRO A 368 10.08 -8.67 -4.90
N VAL A 369 10.58 -9.24 -3.80
CA VAL A 369 9.81 -10.12 -2.91
C VAL A 369 8.55 -9.46 -2.34
N GLN A 370 8.56 -8.14 -2.08
CA GLN A 370 7.40 -7.44 -1.52
C GLN A 370 6.31 -7.24 -2.59
N GLY A 371 6.72 -6.95 -3.83
CA GLY A 371 5.81 -6.92 -4.97
C GLY A 371 5.20 -8.29 -5.24
N GLN A 372 5.99 -9.36 -5.13
CA GLN A 372 5.50 -10.73 -5.23
C GLN A 372 4.44 -11.01 -4.16
N ILE A 373 4.74 -10.80 -2.87
CA ILE A 373 3.75 -11.01 -1.79
C ILE A 373 2.46 -10.23 -2.04
N ARG A 374 2.52 -9.01 -2.55
CA ARG A 374 1.32 -8.24 -2.91
C ARG A 374 0.48 -8.95 -3.96
N ASP A 375 1.11 -9.35 -5.05
CA ASP A 375 0.41 -10.00 -6.15
C ASP A 375 -0.20 -11.34 -5.68
N ASP A 376 0.49 -12.05 -4.78
CA ASP A 376 0.03 -13.28 -4.16
C ASP A 376 -1.24 -13.07 -3.32
N PHE A 377 -1.24 -12.05 -2.47
CA PHE A 377 -2.39 -11.65 -1.65
C PHE A 377 -3.61 -11.32 -2.51
N LEU A 378 -3.41 -10.54 -3.58
CA LEU A 378 -4.51 -10.13 -4.45
C LEU A 378 -5.07 -11.31 -5.23
N LEU A 379 -4.20 -12.14 -5.83
CA LEU A 379 -4.61 -13.19 -6.75
C LEU A 379 -5.13 -14.45 -6.05
N GLN A 380 -4.55 -14.82 -4.91
CA GLN A 380 -4.94 -16.05 -4.20
C GLN A 380 -6.04 -15.81 -3.18
N LEU A 381 -5.99 -14.67 -2.48
CA LEU A 381 -6.84 -14.41 -1.32
C LEU A 381 -7.87 -13.31 -1.57
N GLN A 382 -7.77 -12.59 -2.69
CA GLN A 382 -8.53 -11.36 -2.95
C GLN A 382 -8.36 -10.34 -1.80
N LYS A 383 -7.14 -10.27 -1.25
CA LYS A 383 -6.76 -9.35 -0.17
C LYS A 383 -5.74 -8.33 -0.66
N THR A 384 -5.71 -7.18 0.00
CA THR A 384 -4.76 -6.10 -0.29
C THR A 384 -3.54 -6.23 0.63
N TYR A 385 -2.34 -6.22 0.07
CA TYR A 385 -1.10 -6.16 0.84
C TYR A 385 -0.39 -4.84 0.56
N VAL A 386 -0.35 -3.98 1.57
CA VAL A 386 0.22 -2.64 1.49
C VAL A 386 1.64 -2.65 1.99
N PHE A 387 2.63 -2.45 1.12
CA PHE A 387 4.04 -2.46 1.54
C PHE A 387 4.75 -1.13 1.37
N ARG A 388 4.19 -0.20 0.58
CA ARG A 388 4.80 1.12 0.36
C ARG A 388 4.41 2.08 1.48
N ARG A 389 5.33 2.99 1.82
CA ARG A 389 5.08 3.98 2.87
C ARG A 389 4.03 4.98 2.37
N GLY A 390 2.95 5.15 3.14
CA GLY A 390 1.92 6.16 2.90
C GLY A 390 0.70 5.70 2.09
N GLU A 391 0.67 4.43 1.68
CA GLU A 391 -0.58 3.72 1.41
C GLU A 391 -1.34 3.57 2.75
N LEU A 392 -2.67 3.74 2.72
CA LEU A 392 -3.51 3.49 3.89
C LEU A 392 -3.55 1.98 4.13
N ASP A 393 -3.40 1.58 5.39
CA ASP A 393 -3.60 0.18 5.76
C ASP A 393 -5.03 -0.24 5.33
N PRO A 394 -5.18 -1.38 4.65
CA PRO A 394 -6.49 -1.84 4.21
C PRO A 394 -7.38 -2.12 5.43
N PRO A 395 -8.72 -2.08 5.28
CA PRO A 395 -9.62 -2.54 6.33
C PRO A 395 -9.21 -3.94 6.82
N PRO A 396 -9.40 -4.26 8.12
CA PRO A 396 -8.94 -5.52 8.70
C PRO A 396 -9.37 -6.75 7.88
N ASP A 397 -10.59 -6.81 7.39
CA ASP A 397 -11.08 -7.96 6.62
C ASP A 397 -10.56 -8.00 5.18
N SER A 398 -10.02 -6.88 4.68
CA SER A 398 -9.61 -6.70 3.29
C SER A 398 -8.11 -6.89 3.07
N GLY A 399 -7.29 -7.06 4.12
CA GLY A 399 -5.87 -7.38 3.99
C GLY A 399 -5.00 -6.86 5.13
N CYS A 400 -3.71 -6.62 4.86
CA CYS A 400 -2.74 -6.13 5.84
C CYS A 400 -1.61 -5.31 5.22
N SER A 401 -0.76 -4.72 6.06
CA SER A 401 0.45 -4.03 5.63
C SER A 401 1.72 -4.84 5.86
N ILE A 402 2.82 -4.46 5.19
CA ILE A 402 4.16 -5.05 5.41
C ILE A 402 4.56 -4.98 6.87
N VAL A 403 4.18 -3.92 7.57
CA VAL A 403 4.49 -3.73 8.98
C VAL A 403 3.78 -4.82 9.79
N GLU A 404 2.47 -4.94 9.62
CA GLU A 404 1.67 -5.94 10.34
C GLU A 404 2.11 -7.37 10.03
N ALA A 405 2.35 -7.69 8.75
CA ALA A 405 2.88 -8.98 8.33
C ALA A 405 4.25 -9.26 8.95
N ALA A 406 5.16 -8.28 8.95
CA ALA A 406 6.49 -8.45 9.48
C ALA A 406 6.49 -8.63 11.01
N PHE A 407 5.61 -7.94 11.75
CA PHE A 407 5.39 -8.18 13.19
C PHE A 407 4.89 -9.60 13.45
N ALA A 408 3.87 -10.04 12.71
CA ALA A 408 3.32 -11.39 12.85
C ALA A 408 4.38 -12.46 12.55
N LEU A 409 5.13 -12.31 11.45
CA LEU A 409 6.20 -13.23 11.07
C LEU A 409 7.39 -13.22 12.05
N ALA A 410 7.74 -12.06 12.63
CA ALA A 410 8.76 -11.97 13.67
C ALA A 410 8.34 -12.72 14.94
N CYS A 411 7.06 -12.67 15.31
CA CYS A 411 6.52 -13.46 16.42
C CYS A 411 6.46 -14.96 16.07
N ALA A 412 6.11 -15.31 14.83
CA ALA A 412 6.06 -16.70 14.36
C ALA A 412 7.44 -17.37 14.26
N HIS A 413 8.50 -16.58 14.11
CA HIS A 413 9.86 -17.11 13.99
C HIS A 413 10.30 -17.86 15.26
N HIS A 414 11.01 -18.97 15.11
CA HIS A 414 11.46 -19.85 16.20
C HIS A 414 12.44 -19.22 17.22
N ASP A 415 12.98 -18.03 16.90
CA ASP A 415 13.94 -17.33 17.74
C ASP A 415 13.21 -16.19 18.48
N PRO A 416 12.93 -16.33 19.79
CA PRO A 416 12.13 -15.36 20.54
C PRO A 416 12.76 -13.97 20.60
N ARG A 417 14.08 -13.87 20.35
CA ARG A 417 14.80 -12.58 20.36
C ARG A 417 14.27 -11.62 19.30
N LEU A 418 13.74 -12.12 18.18
CA LEU A 418 13.16 -11.26 17.14
C LEU A 418 11.96 -10.46 17.68
N ALA A 419 11.05 -11.11 18.41
CA ALA A 419 9.90 -10.44 19.03
C ALA A 419 10.33 -9.37 20.06
N VAL A 420 11.43 -9.62 20.79
CA VAL A 420 11.98 -8.66 21.77
C VAL A 420 12.64 -7.47 21.07
N ARG A 421 13.47 -7.73 20.06
CA ARG A 421 14.20 -6.69 19.31
C ARG A 421 13.25 -5.70 18.64
N VAL A 422 12.24 -6.21 17.93
CA VAL A 422 11.21 -5.36 17.28
C VAL A 422 10.42 -4.56 18.32
N LYS A 423 10.20 -5.09 19.53
CA LYS A 423 9.56 -4.35 20.62
C LYS A 423 10.41 -3.18 21.10
N VAL A 424 11.72 -3.37 21.22
CA VAL A 424 12.66 -2.35 21.72
C VAL A 424 12.88 -1.26 20.67
N GLU A 425 13.17 -1.66 19.44
CA GLU A 425 13.42 -0.77 18.32
C GLU A 425 12.70 -1.30 17.06
N PRO A 426 11.49 -0.79 16.74
CA PRO A 426 10.71 -1.27 15.59
C PRO A 426 11.44 -1.15 14.26
N ASP A 427 12.39 -0.22 14.11
CA ASP A 427 13.18 -0.06 12.89
C ASP A 427 14.17 -1.20 12.64
N GLU A 428 14.48 -2.03 13.65
CA GLU A 428 15.27 -3.25 13.46
C GLU A 428 14.55 -4.29 12.60
N LEU A 429 13.22 -4.21 12.48
CA LEU A 429 12.43 -5.04 11.59
C LEU A 429 12.92 -4.99 10.15
N TRP A 430 13.48 -3.83 9.75
CA TRP A 430 13.97 -3.55 8.40
C TRP A 430 15.47 -3.80 8.23
N GLN A 431 16.16 -4.29 9.27
CA GLN A 431 17.58 -4.57 9.19
C GLN A 431 17.88 -5.76 8.28
N GLU A 432 18.75 -5.54 7.29
CA GLU A 432 19.24 -6.57 6.37
C GLU A 432 20.53 -7.25 6.89
N GLY A 433 20.94 -8.34 6.24
CA GLY A 433 22.10 -9.15 6.62
C GLY A 433 21.75 -10.45 7.35
N SER A 434 22.76 -11.28 7.66
CA SER A 434 22.57 -12.63 8.23
C SER A 434 21.91 -12.64 9.61
N GLN A 435 22.06 -11.56 10.38
CA GLN A 435 21.42 -11.36 11.68
C GLN A 435 20.25 -10.37 11.63
N GLY A 436 19.95 -9.83 10.45
CA GLY A 436 18.88 -8.88 10.22
C GLY A 436 17.51 -9.55 10.20
N ILE A 437 16.52 -8.91 10.84
CA ILE A 437 15.18 -9.47 11.01
C ILE A 437 14.50 -9.62 9.64
N TYR A 438 14.58 -8.60 8.80
CA TYR A 438 13.99 -8.60 7.46
C TYR A 438 14.44 -9.80 6.63
N THR A 439 15.76 -10.04 6.58
CA THR A 439 16.34 -11.17 5.84
C THR A 439 15.78 -12.50 6.36
N ARG A 440 15.69 -12.68 7.68
CA ARG A 440 15.22 -13.95 8.26
C ARG A 440 13.76 -14.28 7.93
N ILE A 441 12.91 -13.26 7.82
CA ILE A 441 11.46 -13.46 7.58
C ILE A 441 11.06 -13.35 6.10
N PHE A 442 11.82 -12.62 5.26
CA PHE A 442 11.46 -12.37 3.85
C PHE A 442 12.48 -12.87 2.82
N GLN A 443 13.65 -13.43 3.19
CA GLN A 443 14.55 -14.02 2.19
C GLN A 443 13.94 -15.25 1.52
N LYS A 444 13.18 -16.03 2.29
CA LYS A 444 12.35 -17.14 1.82
C LYS A 444 10.98 -16.98 2.47
N PRO A 445 10.13 -16.08 1.97
CA PRO A 445 8.87 -15.77 2.63
C PRO A 445 7.94 -16.99 2.60
N PRO A 446 7.09 -17.17 3.62
CA PRO A 446 6.01 -18.15 3.55
C PRO A 446 5.02 -17.81 2.41
N PRO A 447 4.20 -18.77 1.96
CA PRO A 447 3.08 -18.51 1.06
C PRO A 447 2.12 -17.44 1.61
N ALA A 448 1.44 -16.69 0.74
CA ALA A 448 0.51 -15.63 1.14
C ALA A 448 -0.56 -16.09 2.15
N GLN A 449 -1.12 -17.30 1.98
CA GLN A 449 -2.08 -17.86 2.93
C GLN A 449 -1.49 -17.98 4.35
N GLN A 450 -0.23 -18.44 4.47
CA GLN A 450 0.42 -18.56 5.78
C GLN A 450 0.74 -17.17 6.38
N ILE A 451 1.18 -16.21 5.56
CA ILE A 451 1.40 -14.83 6.02
C ILE A 451 0.08 -14.23 6.51
N TRP A 452 -1.01 -14.43 5.77
CA TRP A 452 -2.33 -13.93 6.13
C TRP A 452 -2.85 -14.56 7.43
N ARG A 453 -2.78 -15.89 7.54
CA ARG A 453 -3.13 -16.61 8.76
C ARG A 453 -2.29 -16.19 9.96
N ALA A 454 -1.00 -15.91 9.78
CA ALA A 454 -0.15 -15.35 10.83
C ALA A 454 -0.63 -13.96 11.27
N VAL A 455 -1.03 -13.09 10.33
CA VAL A 455 -1.60 -11.78 10.66
C VAL A 455 -2.91 -11.91 11.42
N LEU A 456 -3.82 -12.78 10.99
CA LEU A 456 -5.09 -13.04 11.67
C LEU A 456 -4.87 -13.55 13.10
N LEU A 457 -3.99 -14.54 13.27
CA LEU A 457 -3.65 -15.07 14.59
C LEU A 457 -3.08 -13.97 15.49
N HIS A 458 -2.15 -13.17 14.98
CA HIS A 458 -1.58 -12.05 15.73
C HIS A 458 -2.63 -11.01 16.15
N ARG A 459 -3.64 -10.72 15.31
CA ARG A 459 -4.74 -9.79 15.64
C ARG A 459 -5.61 -10.34 16.78
N VAL A 460 -6.02 -11.61 16.70
CA VAL A 460 -6.82 -12.28 17.74
C VAL A 460 -6.07 -12.26 19.07
N ILE A 461 -4.78 -12.63 19.06
CA ILE A 461 -3.95 -12.61 20.28
C ILE A 461 -3.89 -11.20 20.88
N ARG A 462 -3.68 -10.17 20.05
CA ARG A 462 -3.61 -8.78 20.52
C ARG A 462 -4.91 -8.33 21.19
N GLU A 463 -6.05 -8.69 20.62
CA GLU A 463 -7.38 -8.36 21.16
C GLU A 463 -7.61 -9.07 22.50
N VAL A 464 -7.39 -10.38 22.56
CA VAL A 464 -7.53 -11.18 23.79
C VAL A 464 -6.61 -10.67 24.90
N LEU A 465 -5.35 -10.36 24.58
CA LEU A 465 -4.41 -9.81 25.58
C LEU A 465 -4.81 -8.40 26.03
N HIS A 466 -5.41 -7.59 25.16
CA HIS A 466 -5.93 -6.27 25.53
C HIS A 466 -7.10 -6.38 26.52
N GLU A 467 -8.02 -7.31 26.29
CA GLU A 467 -9.14 -7.58 27.21
C GLU A 467 -8.63 -8.15 28.54
N ALA A 468 -7.79 -9.17 28.48
CA ALA A 468 -7.21 -9.82 29.66
C ALA A 468 -6.33 -8.87 30.50
N ALA A 469 -5.74 -7.82 29.89
CA ALA A 469 -5.03 -6.78 30.63
C ALA A 469 -5.98 -5.95 31.52
N GLY A 470 -7.22 -5.73 31.08
CA GLY A 470 -8.23 -4.97 31.83
C GLY A 470 -8.70 -5.64 33.12
N GLU A 471 -8.57 -6.97 33.19
CA GLU A 471 -8.94 -7.85 34.31
C GLU A 471 -7.78 -8.09 35.29
N ARG A 472 -6.59 -7.58 35.00
CA ARG A 472 -5.39 -7.76 35.82
C ARG A 472 -5.02 -6.52 36.60
N GLN A 473 -4.27 -6.70 37.68
CA GLN A 473 -3.71 -5.61 38.47
C GLN A 473 -2.24 -5.85 38.86
N GLY A 474 -1.57 -4.77 39.26
CA GLY A 474 -0.18 -4.81 39.72
C GLY A 474 0.78 -5.37 38.66
N ARG A 475 1.63 -6.33 39.05
CA ARG A 475 2.65 -6.91 38.16
C ARG A 475 2.03 -7.67 36.98
N ALA A 476 0.91 -8.37 37.19
CA ALA A 476 0.23 -9.10 36.12
C ALA A 476 -0.31 -8.17 35.02
N ALA A 477 -0.75 -6.96 35.38
CA ALA A 477 -1.09 -5.92 34.39
C ALA A 477 0.16 -5.49 33.60
N GLY A 478 1.30 -5.32 34.28
CA GLY A 478 2.57 -5.00 33.61
C GLY A 478 3.07 -6.11 32.68
N VAL A 479 2.83 -7.39 33.01
CA VAL A 479 3.15 -8.54 32.14
C VAL A 479 2.24 -8.52 30.91
N ALA A 480 0.95 -8.26 31.06
CA ALA A 480 0.03 -8.15 29.94
C ALA A 480 0.38 -6.96 29.02
N GLU A 481 0.73 -5.80 29.60
CA GLU A 481 1.10 -4.59 28.86
C GLU A 481 2.42 -4.74 28.09
N HIS A 482 3.45 -5.31 28.73
CA HIS A 482 4.79 -5.37 28.15
C HIS A 482 5.12 -6.72 27.50
N GLY A 483 4.35 -7.78 27.77
CA GLY A 483 4.61 -9.13 27.28
C GLY A 483 3.97 -9.48 25.94
N GLY A 484 3.16 -8.58 25.36
CA GLY A 484 2.29 -8.86 24.21
C GLY A 484 2.97 -9.62 23.06
N LEU A 485 4.09 -9.12 22.53
CA LEU A 485 4.79 -9.77 21.41
C LEU A 485 5.45 -11.11 21.80
N LEU A 486 5.90 -11.26 23.05
CA LEU A 486 6.48 -12.52 23.52
C LEU A 486 5.39 -13.58 23.77
N LEU A 487 4.22 -13.16 24.24
CA LEU A 487 3.04 -14.02 24.37
C LEU A 487 2.52 -14.43 23.00
N ALA A 488 2.47 -13.51 22.04
CA ALA A 488 2.17 -13.85 20.65
C ALA A 488 3.15 -14.89 20.11
N HIS A 489 4.45 -14.70 20.32
CA HIS A 489 5.46 -15.70 19.96
C HIS A 489 5.18 -17.08 20.59
N LEU A 490 4.82 -17.15 21.87
CA LEU A 490 4.48 -18.42 22.53
C LEU A 490 3.25 -19.08 21.94
N VAL A 491 2.20 -18.33 21.62
CA VAL A 491 1.01 -18.87 20.94
C VAL A 491 1.40 -19.44 19.57
N PHE A 492 2.24 -18.73 18.80
CA PHE A 492 2.77 -19.25 17.53
C PHE A 492 3.57 -20.54 17.70
N GLN A 493 4.41 -20.64 18.73
CA GLN A 493 5.18 -21.87 18.98
C GLN A 493 4.28 -23.01 19.47
N HIS A 494 3.22 -22.71 20.23
CA HIS A 494 2.26 -23.70 20.71
C HIS A 494 1.38 -24.27 19.58
N ALA A 495 0.92 -23.41 18.66
CA ALA A 495 0.17 -23.81 17.47
C ALA A 495 0.98 -24.76 16.56
N GLY A 496 2.32 -24.62 16.54
CA GLY A 496 3.15 -25.34 15.59
C GLY A 496 2.93 -24.88 14.15
N LYS A 497 3.77 -25.34 13.23
CA LYS A 497 3.72 -24.91 11.81
C LYS A 497 2.55 -25.52 11.03
N ASN A 498 1.93 -26.58 11.53
CA ASN A 498 0.98 -27.39 10.76
C ASN A 498 -0.35 -26.65 10.53
N HIS A 499 -0.84 -25.89 11.51
CA HIS A 499 -2.13 -25.20 11.39
C HIS A 499 -2.18 -24.11 10.30
N PHE A 500 -1.02 -23.61 9.86
CA PHE A 500 -0.97 -22.64 8.76
C PHE A 500 -1.27 -23.25 7.39
N ASP A 501 -1.21 -24.58 7.26
CA ASP A 501 -1.49 -25.35 6.05
C ASP A 501 -2.82 -26.14 6.11
N ASP A 502 -3.54 -26.08 7.23
CA ASP A 502 -4.82 -26.77 7.44
C ASP A 502 -5.93 -26.29 6.49
N SER A 503 -7.00 -27.08 6.36
CA SER A 503 -8.22 -26.63 5.67
C SER A 503 -8.85 -25.42 6.38
N ASP A 504 -9.68 -24.65 5.69
CA ASP A 504 -10.30 -23.45 6.30
C ASP A 504 -11.22 -23.80 7.49
N GLU A 505 -11.90 -24.96 7.46
CA GLU A 505 -12.73 -25.43 8.58
C GLU A 505 -11.90 -25.78 9.83
N GLU A 506 -10.74 -26.40 9.65
CA GLU A 506 -9.82 -26.74 10.74
C GLU A 506 -9.17 -25.48 11.31
N TRP A 507 -8.81 -24.53 10.44
CA TRP A 507 -8.28 -23.23 10.83
C TRP A 507 -9.27 -22.44 11.70
N GLU A 508 -10.55 -22.41 11.32
CA GLU A 508 -11.58 -21.72 12.10
C GLU A 508 -11.76 -22.33 13.50
N LYS A 509 -11.70 -23.66 13.62
CA LYS A 509 -11.74 -24.35 14.93
C LYS A 509 -10.54 -23.98 15.79
N PHE A 510 -9.34 -24.01 15.22
CA PHE A 510 -8.12 -23.62 15.92
C PHE A 510 -8.21 -22.16 16.41
N ILE A 511 -8.63 -21.23 15.55
CA ILE A 511 -8.78 -19.81 15.91
C ILE A 511 -9.78 -19.62 17.06
N ALA A 512 -10.85 -20.41 17.14
CA ALA A 512 -11.80 -20.36 18.24
C ALA A 512 -11.19 -20.81 19.59
N GLU A 513 -10.13 -21.62 19.59
CA GLU A 513 -9.43 -22.08 20.81
C GLU A 513 -8.35 -21.09 21.29
N VAL A 514 -7.84 -20.24 20.38
CA VAL A 514 -6.75 -19.28 20.65
C VAL A 514 -6.99 -18.39 21.87
N PRO A 515 -8.20 -17.83 22.13
CA PRO A 515 -8.43 -17.01 23.31
C PRO A 515 -8.09 -17.72 24.62
N GLY A 516 -8.49 -19.00 24.76
CA GLY A 516 -8.17 -19.81 25.93
C GLY A 516 -6.66 -20.01 26.07
N ILE A 517 -6.00 -20.40 24.97
CA ILE A 517 -4.54 -20.62 24.92
C ILE A 517 -3.76 -19.35 25.32
N ALA A 518 -4.16 -18.19 24.78
CA ALA A 518 -3.48 -16.93 25.04
C ALA A 518 -3.58 -16.50 26.52
N VAL A 519 -4.76 -16.66 27.14
CA VAL A 519 -4.96 -16.37 28.56
C VAL A 519 -4.15 -17.32 29.44
N ASP A 520 -4.11 -18.61 29.07
CA ASP A 520 -3.31 -19.63 29.74
C ASP A 520 -1.82 -19.29 29.75
N LEU A 521 -1.28 -18.94 28.59
CA LEU A 521 0.12 -18.56 28.44
C LEU A 521 0.43 -17.27 29.19
N LEU A 522 -0.50 -16.31 29.22
CA LEU A 522 -0.35 -15.10 30.01
C LEU A 522 -0.32 -15.39 31.52
N ASN A 523 -1.11 -16.36 32.00
CA ASN A 523 -1.06 -16.82 33.40
C ASN A 523 0.27 -17.49 33.74
N ARG A 524 0.73 -18.43 32.90
CA ARG A 524 2.03 -19.11 33.06
C ARG A 524 3.18 -18.10 33.03
N MET A 525 3.16 -17.17 32.08
CA MET A 525 4.16 -16.12 31.95
C MET A 525 4.21 -15.23 33.19
N THR A 526 3.05 -14.83 33.72
CA THR A 526 2.97 -14.00 34.94
C THR A 526 3.66 -14.71 36.11
N LEU A 527 3.39 -16.00 36.28
CA LEU A 527 4.02 -16.79 37.34
C LEU A 527 5.54 -16.93 37.13
N TYR A 528 6.00 -17.28 35.92
CA TYR A 528 7.41 -17.52 35.67
C TYR A 528 8.26 -16.24 35.71
N VAL A 529 7.68 -15.09 35.38
CA VAL A 529 8.36 -13.80 35.60
C VAL A 529 8.75 -13.62 37.07
N ASP A 530 7.87 -14.00 38.00
CA ASP A 530 8.14 -13.89 39.43
C ASP A 530 9.07 -14.98 39.95
N ILE A 531 8.94 -16.22 39.46
CA ILE A 531 9.81 -17.34 39.85
C ILE A 531 11.26 -17.10 39.40
N GLU A 532 11.46 -16.71 38.14
CA GLU A 532 12.80 -16.62 37.54
C GLU A 532 13.54 -15.33 37.95
N PHE A 533 12.82 -14.22 38.13
CA PHE A 533 13.45 -12.90 38.33
C PHE A 533 13.08 -12.22 39.64
N THR A 534 12.38 -12.91 40.55
CA THR A 534 11.86 -12.39 41.83
C THR A 534 10.83 -11.26 41.67
N SER A 535 10.00 -11.06 42.69
CA SER A 535 8.97 -10.01 42.75
C SER A 535 9.51 -8.57 42.73
N THR A 536 10.83 -8.39 42.89
CA THR A 536 11.51 -7.08 42.88
C THR A 536 11.98 -6.64 41.49
N SER A 537 11.97 -7.53 40.49
CA SER A 537 12.38 -7.19 39.11
C SER A 537 11.38 -6.27 38.42
N PHE A 538 11.86 -5.24 37.72
CA PHE A 538 10.99 -4.39 36.91
C PHE A 538 10.50 -5.15 35.67
N VAL A 539 9.20 -5.38 35.57
CA VAL A 539 8.57 -6.15 34.49
C VAL A 539 8.93 -5.58 33.11
N ARG A 540 8.90 -4.25 32.95
CA ARG A 540 9.28 -3.57 31.70
C ARG A 540 10.69 -3.93 31.24
N SER A 541 11.68 -3.90 32.14
CA SER A 541 13.08 -4.18 31.77
C SER A 541 13.32 -5.66 31.46
N THR A 542 12.59 -6.56 32.13
CA THR A 542 12.59 -7.98 31.80
C THR A 542 12.16 -8.23 30.36
N PHE A 543 11.03 -7.64 29.93
CA PHE A 543 10.54 -7.77 28.55
C PHE A 543 11.27 -6.90 27.51
N MET A 544 12.37 -6.24 27.88
CA MET A 544 13.28 -5.55 26.95
C MET A 544 14.64 -6.25 26.86
N ASN A 545 14.86 -7.32 27.64
CA ASN A 545 16.12 -8.04 27.68
C ASN A 545 15.99 -9.39 26.96
N GLU A 546 16.77 -9.58 25.89
CA GLU A 546 16.74 -10.79 25.06
C GLU A 546 17.00 -12.08 25.84
N ASP A 547 18.00 -12.09 26.73
CA ASP A 547 18.38 -13.29 27.48
C ASP A 547 17.29 -13.68 28.49
N ARG A 548 16.71 -12.71 29.18
CA ARG A 548 15.61 -12.95 30.13
C ARG A 548 14.36 -13.48 29.42
N CYS A 549 13.98 -12.88 28.30
CA CYS A 549 12.86 -13.34 27.49
C CYS A 549 13.09 -14.75 26.94
N ARG A 550 14.31 -15.07 26.49
CA ARG A 550 14.66 -16.43 26.03
C ARG A 550 14.50 -17.46 27.14
N THR A 551 14.94 -17.14 28.36
CA THR A 551 14.77 -18.02 29.53
C THR A 551 13.29 -18.26 29.84
N LEU A 552 12.47 -17.20 29.84
CA LEU A 552 11.02 -17.33 30.06
C LEU A 552 10.33 -18.18 29.00
N VAL A 553 10.62 -17.92 27.72
CA VAL A 553 10.02 -18.69 26.62
C VAL A 553 10.38 -20.16 26.75
N LYS A 554 11.65 -20.48 26.99
CA LYS A 554 12.08 -21.87 27.22
C LYS A 554 11.31 -22.50 28.38
N ARG A 555 11.21 -21.80 29.51
CA ARG A 555 10.51 -22.32 30.70
C ARG A 555 9.04 -22.62 30.44
N VAL A 556 8.34 -21.71 29.75
CA VAL A 556 6.93 -21.88 29.40
C VAL A 556 6.73 -23.03 28.41
N LEU A 557 7.59 -23.15 27.39
CA LEU A 557 7.50 -24.24 26.41
C LEU A 557 7.81 -25.61 27.04
N ASP A 558 8.82 -25.69 27.91
CA ASP A 558 9.14 -26.92 28.67
C ASP A 558 7.94 -27.33 29.55
N ASP A 559 7.31 -26.37 30.22
CA ASP A 559 6.13 -26.57 31.06
C ASP A 559 4.91 -27.09 30.27
N LEU A 560 4.62 -26.49 29.10
CA LEU A 560 3.58 -26.97 28.18
C LEU A 560 3.85 -28.40 27.71
N SER A 561 5.10 -28.73 27.37
CA SER A 561 5.48 -30.07 26.91
C SER A 561 5.33 -31.14 27.98
N SER A 562 5.44 -30.75 29.25
CA SER A 562 5.31 -31.66 30.40
C SER A 562 3.87 -31.97 30.80
N GLY A 563 2.88 -31.28 30.22
CA GLY A 563 1.46 -31.42 30.57
C GLY A 563 1.11 -30.90 31.98
N ALA A 564 1.94 -30.03 32.55
CA ALA A 564 1.72 -29.50 33.89
C ALA A 564 0.40 -28.71 33.97
N PRO A 565 -0.39 -28.89 35.05
CA PRO A 565 -1.66 -28.21 35.22
C PRO A 565 -1.46 -26.69 35.25
N LEU A 566 -2.47 -25.97 34.78
CA LEU A 566 -2.55 -24.52 34.85
C LEU A 566 -2.17 -24.02 36.26
N PRO A 567 -1.15 -23.17 36.38
CA PRO A 567 -0.84 -22.58 37.67
C PRO A 567 -1.96 -21.64 38.10
N ALA A 568 -2.45 -21.80 39.33
CA ALA A 568 -3.41 -20.87 39.91
C ALA A 568 -2.76 -19.49 40.03
N VAL A 569 -3.33 -18.50 39.36
CA VAL A 569 -2.87 -17.11 39.46
C VAL A 569 -3.24 -16.60 40.87
N PRO A 570 -2.28 -16.05 41.64
CA PRO A 570 -2.58 -15.42 42.93
C PRO A 570 -3.74 -14.41 42.82
N MET A 571 -4.68 -14.45 43.78
CA MET A 571 -5.85 -13.54 43.81
C MET A 571 -5.46 -12.07 43.75
N ASP A 572 -4.28 -11.72 44.26
CA ASP A 572 -3.72 -10.37 44.23
C ASP A 572 -3.44 -9.84 42.81
N TYR A 573 -3.42 -10.71 41.79
CA TYR A 573 -3.20 -10.35 40.38
C TYR A 573 -4.49 -10.20 39.56
N LEU A 574 -5.63 -10.63 40.09
CA LEU A 574 -6.94 -10.47 39.48
C LEU A 574 -7.60 -9.19 40.01
N ARG A 575 -8.20 -8.43 39.11
CA ARG A 575 -8.94 -7.23 39.46
C ARG A 575 -10.28 -7.65 40.04
N THR A 576 -10.47 -7.49 41.36
CA THR A 576 -11.79 -7.70 41.97
C THR A 576 -12.78 -6.69 41.40
N SER A 577 -13.86 -7.17 40.80
CA SER A 577 -14.91 -6.39 40.16
C SER A 577 -15.69 -5.56 41.19
N SER A 578 -15.12 -4.46 41.65
CA SER A 578 -15.88 -3.33 42.21
C SER A 578 -15.76 -2.13 41.28
N ARG A 579 -16.29 -2.28 40.07
CA ARG A 579 -16.71 -1.10 39.32
C ARG A 579 -17.85 -0.48 40.11
N LYS A 580 -17.56 0.56 40.91
CA LYS A 580 -18.59 1.54 41.25
C LYS A 580 -19.19 1.99 39.92
N PRO A 581 -20.52 1.94 39.73
CA PRO A 581 -21.15 2.41 38.50
C PRO A 581 -20.64 3.82 38.22
N ARG A 582 -20.33 4.11 36.96
CA ARG A 582 -19.93 5.46 36.54
C ARG A 582 -21.03 6.40 37.04
N LYS A 583 -20.70 7.28 38.00
CA LYS A 583 -21.63 8.28 38.51
C LYS A 583 -22.30 8.96 37.29
N PRO A 584 -23.64 9.05 37.24
CA PRO A 584 -24.31 9.73 36.13
C PRO A 584 -23.82 11.18 36.01
N ASN A 585 -23.85 11.74 34.81
CA ASN A 585 -23.37 13.10 34.57
C ASN A 585 -24.13 14.10 35.46
N THR A 586 -23.40 14.87 36.28
CA THR A 586 -23.92 15.89 37.21
C THR A 586 -24.97 16.81 36.59
N VAL A 587 -24.74 17.30 35.36
CA VAL A 587 -25.68 18.20 34.68
C VAL A 587 -26.96 17.45 34.29
N SER A 588 -26.84 16.22 33.81
CA SER A 588 -28.00 15.40 33.45
C SER A 588 -28.88 15.12 34.67
N ILE A 589 -28.28 14.76 35.81
CA ILE A 589 -29.01 14.51 37.07
C ILE A 589 -29.85 15.74 37.45
N LEU A 590 -29.23 16.93 37.42
CA LEU A 590 -29.90 18.17 37.82
C LEU A 590 -31.01 18.61 36.88
N VAL A 591 -30.81 18.40 35.57
CA VAL A 591 -31.84 18.70 34.55
C VAL A 591 -33.00 17.72 34.67
N ASP A 592 -32.73 16.44 34.85
CA ASP A 592 -33.75 15.38 34.86
C ASP A 592 -34.68 15.47 36.07
N VAL A 593 -34.13 15.86 37.24
CA VAL A 593 -34.90 16.09 38.46
C VAL A 593 -35.44 17.53 38.55
N GLY A 594 -35.04 18.42 37.64
CA GLY A 594 -35.45 19.84 37.67
C GLY A 594 -35.01 20.58 38.93
N ARG A 595 -33.88 20.17 39.52
CA ARG A 595 -33.43 20.65 40.85
C ARG A 595 -33.08 22.14 40.88
N ILE A 596 -32.73 22.71 39.72
CA ILE A 596 -32.42 24.14 39.56
C ILE A 596 -33.45 24.72 38.60
N SER A 597 -34.16 25.76 39.01
CA SER A 597 -35.14 26.43 38.16
C SER A 597 -34.45 27.16 37.00
N GLU A 598 -35.08 27.15 35.82
CA GLU A 598 -34.59 27.91 34.66
C GLU A 598 -34.47 29.40 35.00
N GLY A 599 -33.38 30.04 34.59
CA GLY A 599 -33.10 31.43 34.92
C GLY A 599 -32.36 31.65 36.25
N THR A 600 -32.02 30.58 36.99
CA THR A 600 -31.27 30.72 38.26
C THR A 600 -29.87 31.26 38.03
N LEU A 601 -29.46 32.28 38.80
CA LEU A 601 -28.11 32.84 38.74
C LEU A 601 -27.09 31.92 39.44
N LEU A 602 -25.99 31.65 38.74
CA LEU A 602 -24.85 30.87 39.19
C LEU A 602 -23.62 31.76 39.30
N THR A 603 -22.86 31.54 40.37
CA THR A 603 -21.58 32.22 40.63
C THR A 603 -20.42 31.26 40.42
N PHE A 604 -19.37 31.76 39.75
CA PHE A 604 -18.13 31.04 39.54
C PHE A 604 -17.31 30.96 40.84
N ARG A 605 -16.71 29.80 41.09
CA ARG A 605 -15.78 29.53 42.20
C ARG A 605 -14.49 28.93 41.66
N THR A 606 -13.37 29.50 42.08
CA THR A 606 -12.02 28.97 41.82
C THR A 606 -11.81 27.71 42.65
N GLY A 607 -11.02 26.75 42.15
CA GLY A 607 -10.81 25.46 42.80
C GLY A 607 -9.45 25.29 43.45
N GLY A 608 -8.77 26.39 43.73
CA GLY A 608 -7.52 26.43 44.48
C GLY A 608 -6.75 27.74 44.27
N ASP A 609 -5.75 27.97 45.12
CA ASP A 609 -4.93 29.19 45.15
C ASP A 609 -4.29 29.55 43.80
N PRO A 610 -3.77 28.60 42.98
CA PRO A 610 -3.14 28.95 41.71
C PRO A 610 -4.11 29.55 40.69
N GLU A 611 -5.35 29.06 40.68
CA GLU A 611 -6.39 29.54 39.77
C GLU A 611 -6.99 30.84 40.27
N GLU A 612 -7.15 31.00 41.57
CA GLU A 612 -7.57 32.27 42.15
C GLU A 612 -6.58 33.38 41.82
N LEU A 613 -5.28 33.13 42.02
CA LEU A 613 -4.24 34.10 41.72
C LEU A 613 -4.25 34.50 40.23
N ALA A 614 -4.47 33.54 39.34
CA ALA A 614 -4.48 33.77 37.90
C ALA A 614 -5.73 34.54 37.42
N LEU A 615 -6.90 34.27 38.01
CA LEU A 615 -8.16 34.84 37.53
C LEU A 615 -8.60 36.11 38.30
N ARG A 616 -8.04 36.39 39.47
CA ARG A 616 -8.51 37.46 40.38
C ARG A 616 -8.57 38.84 39.71
N ALA A 617 -7.50 39.27 39.06
CA ALA A 617 -7.46 40.58 38.39
C ALA A 617 -8.48 40.63 37.25
N TRP A 618 -8.53 39.58 36.44
CA TRP A 618 -9.43 39.48 35.28
C TRP A 618 -10.91 39.41 35.67
N LEU A 619 -11.27 38.72 36.76
CA LEU A 619 -12.64 38.67 37.27
C LEU A 619 -13.06 39.98 37.93
N ALA A 620 -12.12 40.72 38.53
CA ALA A 620 -12.41 42.01 39.17
C ALA A 620 -12.74 43.13 38.15
N GLU A 621 -12.26 43.02 36.92
CA GLU A 621 -12.54 44.00 35.84
C GLU A 621 -14.00 44.03 35.40
N ASP A 622 -14.70 42.89 35.44
CA ASP A 622 -16.10 42.80 35.03
C ASP A 622 -16.81 41.70 35.84
N SER A 623 -17.71 42.13 36.73
CA SER A 623 -18.46 41.26 37.63
C SER A 623 -19.30 40.21 36.89
N ARG A 624 -19.66 40.47 35.62
CA ARG A 624 -20.42 39.52 34.77
C ARG A 624 -19.58 38.31 34.38
N ARG A 625 -18.24 38.39 34.39
CA ARG A 625 -17.35 37.27 34.03
C ARG A 625 -17.47 36.10 35.01
N GLY A 626 -17.79 36.38 36.26
CA GLY A 626 -18.04 35.37 37.30
C GLY A 626 -19.49 34.89 37.41
N GLN A 627 -20.37 35.29 36.49
CA GLN A 627 -21.82 35.02 36.58
C GLN A 627 -22.33 34.27 35.35
N ALA A 628 -23.15 33.24 35.56
CA ALA A 628 -23.86 32.54 34.49
C ALA A 628 -25.30 32.27 34.92
N THR A 629 -26.22 32.17 33.96
CA THR A 629 -27.62 31.82 34.22
C THR A 629 -27.85 30.37 33.84
N TRP A 630 -28.53 29.61 34.70
CA TRP A 630 -28.89 28.21 34.45
C TRP A 630 -29.98 28.10 33.37
N VAL A 631 -29.75 27.20 32.43
CA VAL A 631 -30.67 26.80 31.36
C VAL A 631 -30.86 25.29 31.46
N ASN A 632 -32.10 24.81 31.35
CA ASN A 632 -32.44 23.39 31.43
C ASN A 632 -32.07 22.63 30.14
N GLU A 633 -30.77 22.56 29.84
CA GLU A 633 -30.22 21.91 28.66
C GLU A 633 -29.03 21.02 29.04
N ARG A 634 -29.05 19.74 28.63
CA ARG A 634 -28.06 18.74 29.05
C ARG A 634 -26.62 19.02 28.59
N ALA A 635 -26.44 19.65 27.44
CA ALA A 635 -25.11 19.85 26.83
C ALA A 635 -24.46 21.20 27.20
N LYS A 636 -25.25 22.27 27.21
CA LYS A 636 -24.77 23.65 27.44
C LYS A 636 -25.67 24.40 28.44
N PRO A 637 -25.66 24.00 29.72
CA PRO A 637 -26.60 24.50 30.72
C PRO A 637 -26.29 25.93 31.21
N LEU A 638 -25.16 26.54 30.81
CA LEU A 638 -24.73 27.84 31.32
C LEU A 638 -24.83 28.90 30.24
N LEU A 639 -25.67 29.92 30.46
CA LEU A 639 -25.70 31.16 29.70
C LEU A 639 -24.76 32.18 30.37
N TRP A 640 -23.60 32.46 29.77
CA TRP A 640 -22.60 33.32 30.40
C TRP A 640 -22.99 34.79 30.34
N SER A 641 -22.89 35.51 31.46
CA SER A 641 -23.39 36.89 31.57
C SER A 641 -22.51 37.92 30.86
N ALA A 642 -21.25 37.57 30.55
CA ALA A 642 -20.32 38.48 29.89
C ALA A 642 -20.56 38.60 28.37
N ASP A 643 -20.97 37.50 27.71
CA ASP A 643 -21.13 37.46 26.25
C ASP A 643 -22.52 37.00 25.77
N GLY A 644 -23.40 36.56 26.67
CA GLY A 644 -24.74 36.08 26.36
C GLY A 644 -24.78 34.76 25.58
N ARG A 645 -23.68 33.98 25.55
CA ARG A 645 -23.60 32.70 24.85
C ARG A 645 -23.72 31.51 25.81
N ARG A 646 -24.11 30.36 25.26
CA ARG A 646 -24.28 29.10 26.01
C ARG A 646 -23.01 28.25 25.97
N TYR A 647 -22.68 27.67 27.12
CA TYR A 647 -21.49 26.84 27.31
C TYR A 647 -21.79 25.61 28.16
N SER A 648 -20.97 24.56 27.96
CA SER A 648 -20.90 23.48 28.94
C SER A 648 -20.19 23.95 30.21
N ALA A 649 -20.46 23.31 31.34
CA ALA A 649 -19.87 23.70 32.62
C ALA A 649 -18.33 23.69 32.60
N SER A 650 -17.69 22.67 31.99
CA SER A 650 -16.23 22.64 31.83
C SER A 650 -15.76 23.57 30.71
N GLY A 651 -16.49 23.66 29.61
CA GLY A 651 -16.12 24.49 28.47
C GLY A 651 -16.05 25.97 28.81
N LEU A 652 -16.95 26.47 29.65
CA LEU A 652 -16.92 27.86 30.11
C LEU A 652 -15.68 28.16 30.96
N VAL A 653 -15.30 27.27 31.87
CA VAL A 653 -14.12 27.45 32.72
C VAL A 653 -12.84 27.46 31.89
N THR A 654 -12.70 26.52 30.94
CA THR A 654 -11.55 26.51 30.01
C THR A 654 -11.53 27.77 29.13
N HIS A 655 -12.70 28.28 28.72
CA HIS A 655 -12.79 29.53 27.97
C HIS A 655 -12.34 30.73 28.82
N MET A 656 -12.78 30.81 30.08
CA MET A 656 -12.36 31.86 31.04
C MET A 656 -10.85 31.83 31.27
N TRP A 657 -10.24 30.65 31.44
CA TRP A 657 -8.78 30.51 31.58
C TRP A 657 -8.01 31.04 30.38
N ARG A 658 -8.52 30.80 29.16
CA ARG A 658 -7.91 31.30 27.93
C ARG A 658 -7.99 32.82 27.85
N LEU A 659 -9.15 33.40 28.21
CA LEU A 659 -9.33 34.86 28.22
C LEU A 659 -8.51 35.55 29.31
N ALA A 660 -8.31 34.88 30.44
CA ALA A 660 -7.42 35.32 31.52
C ALA A 660 -5.93 35.06 31.25
N GLN A 661 -5.58 34.48 30.09
CA GLN A 661 -4.21 34.17 29.67
C GLN A 661 -3.40 33.33 30.69
N TRP A 662 -4.06 32.36 31.35
CA TRP A 662 -3.40 31.52 32.34
C TRP A 662 -2.58 30.38 31.68
N GLU A 663 -1.29 30.61 31.43
CA GLU A 663 -0.40 29.65 30.74
C GLU A 663 -0.22 28.31 31.47
N LYS A 664 -0.35 28.30 32.81
CA LYS A 664 -0.18 27.10 33.64
C LYS A 664 -1.50 26.36 33.90
N ALA A 665 -2.57 26.69 33.17
CA ALA A 665 -3.87 26.04 33.33
C ALA A 665 -3.79 24.54 33.02
N PRO A 666 -4.44 23.66 33.81
CA PRO A 666 -4.48 22.23 33.53
C PRO A 666 -5.28 21.93 32.26
N VAL A 667 -4.98 20.78 31.64
CA VAL A 667 -5.60 20.34 30.37
C VAL A 667 -7.09 20.01 30.53
N SER A 668 -7.55 19.73 31.75
CA SER A 668 -8.94 19.37 32.05
C SER A 668 -9.42 19.98 33.37
N VAL A 669 -10.75 20.13 33.50
CA VAL A 669 -11.39 20.72 34.69
C VAL A 669 -12.72 20.04 35.00
N GLN A 670 -12.99 19.85 36.29
CA GLN A 670 -14.31 19.47 36.78
C GLN A 670 -15.22 20.72 36.81
N GLY A 671 -15.70 21.11 35.64
CA GLY A 671 -16.51 22.33 35.45
C GLY A 671 -17.72 22.47 36.39
N PRO A 672 -18.54 21.42 36.61
CA PRO A 672 -19.68 21.53 37.52
C PRO A 672 -19.32 21.91 38.97
N ALA A 673 -18.12 21.57 39.44
CA ALA A 673 -17.67 21.97 40.77
C ALA A 673 -17.39 23.47 40.88
N ARG A 674 -17.29 24.18 39.74
CA ARG A 674 -16.86 25.59 39.68
C ARG A 674 -18.03 26.56 39.56
N TRP A 675 -19.24 26.04 39.46
CA TRP A 675 -20.46 26.83 39.38
C TRP A 675 -21.33 26.50 40.58
N ALA A 676 -21.76 27.53 41.29
CA ALA A 676 -22.56 27.38 42.50
C ALA A 676 -23.79 28.27 42.45
N VAL A 677 -24.92 27.73 42.92
CA VAL A 677 -26.09 28.54 43.27
C VAL A 677 -25.77 29.24 44.59
N PRO A 678 -25.81 30.59 44.64
CA PRO A 678 -25.49 31.34 45.85
C PRO A 678 -26.30 30.86 47.05
N GLY A 679 -25.61 30.56 48.16
CA GLY A 679 -26.24 30.08 49.41
C GLY A 679 -26.69 28.62 49.41
N VAL A 680 -26.61 27.89 48.30
CA VAL A 680 -27.06 26.49 48.22
C VAL A 680 -25.89 25.51 48.08
N GLY A 681 -25.01 25.71 47.09
CA GLY A 681 -23.90 24.79 46.84
C GLY A 681 -23.46 24.75 45.38
N THR A 682 -22.42 23.98 45.09
CA THR A 682 -21.97 23.74 43.70
C THR A 682 -22.92 22.81 42.97
N LEU A 683 -22.86 22.78 41.63
CA LEU A 683 -23.65 21.81 40.85
C LEU A 683 -23.32 20.36 41.25
N VAL A 684 -22.09 20.09 41.69
CA VAL A 684 -21.68 18.76 42.18
C VAL A 684 -22.34 18.45 43.51
N ASP A 685 -22.33 19.39 44.46
CA ASP A 685 -22.98 19.22 45.76
C ASP A 685 -24.48 18.96 45.60
N LEU A 686 -25.12 19.69 44.68
CA LEU A 686 -26.53 19.53 44.36
C LEU A 686 -26.85 18.18 43.75
N ALA A 687 -26.01 17.68 42.83
CA ALA A 687 -26.22 16.36 42.24
C ALA A 687 -25.94 15.22 43.24
N ASP A 688 -24.93 15.37 44.09
CA ASP A 688 -24.63 14.40 45.14
C ASP A 688 -25.76 14.36 46.21
N ALA A 689 -26.43 15.48 46.48
CA ALA A 689 -27.63 15.50 47.33
C ALA A 689 -28.80 14.74 46.69
N VAL A 690 -29.06 14.96 45.39
CA VAL A 690 -30.11 14.23 44.64
C VAL A 690 -29.85 12.73 44.63
N LEU A 691 -28.59 12.30 44.40
CA LEU A 691 -28.23 10.88 44.42
C LEU A 691 -28.41 10.25 45.80
N LYS A 692 -28.10 10.98 46.88
CA LYS A 692 -28.35 10.50 48.25
C LYS A 692 -29.83 10.36 48.53
N GLU A 693 -30.65 11.33 48.13
CA GLU A 693 -32.12 11.27 48.25
C GLU A 693 -32.69 10.03 47.52
N GLN A 694 -32.23 9.76 46.29
CA GLN A 694 -32.63 8.59 45.51
C GLN A 694 -32.19 7.25 46.12
N ASP A 695 -30.96 7.17 46.67
CA ASP A 695 -30.48 5.99 47.40
C ASP A 695 -31.32 5.73 48.68
N THR A 696 -31.90 6.78 49.29
CA THR A 696 -32.76 6.65 50.48
C THR A 696 -34.18 6.18 50.14
N ASP A 697 -34.73 6.63 49.00
CA ASP A 697 -36.03 6.15 48.51
C ASP A 697 -35.97 4.70 48.00
N GLU A 698 -34.91 4.29 47.30
CA GLU A 698 -34.73 2.89 46.87
C GLU A 698 -34.56 1.92 48.07
N THR A 699 -33.93 2.38 49.16
CA THR A 699 -33.83 1.57 50.39
C THR A 699 -35.18 1.46 51.11
N LEU A 700 -36.00 2.51 51.13
CA LEU A 700 -37.36 2.47 51.71
C LEU A 700 -38.36 1.64 50.88
N GLU A 701 -38.26 1.65 49.55
CA GLU A 701 -39.06 0.76 48.68
C GLU A 701 -38.63 -0.71 48.81
N SER A 702 -37.36 -0.98 49.09
CA SER A 702 -36.85 -2.35 49.32
C SER A 702 -37.21 -2.94 50.69
N GLU A 703 -37.54 -2.10 51.68
CA GLU A 703 -37.90 -2.52 53.05
C GLU A 703 -39.42 -2.58 53.33
N GLY A 704 -40.28 -2.22 52.37
CA GLY A 704 -41.72 -2.52 52.43
C GLY A 704 -42.44 -1.92 53.65
N ILE A 705 -42.53 -0.59 53.72
CA ILE A 705 -43.53 0.09 54.55
C ILE A 705 -44.25 1.15 53.72
N VAL A 706 -45.24 0.73 52.92
CA VAL A 706 -46.59 1.31 52.79
C VAL A 706 -47.57 0.21 52.43
#